data_AF-A0AAN9MQ28-F1
#
_entry.id   AF-A0AAN9MQ28-F1
#
_cell.length_a   1.000
_cell.length_b   1.000
_cell.length_c   1.000
_cell.angle_alpha   90.00
_cell.angle_beta   90.00
_cell.angle_gamma   90.00
#
_symmetry.space_group_name_H-M   'P 1'
#
loop_
_entity.id
_entity.type
_entity.pdbx_description
1 polymer ?
#
loop_
_entity_poly.entity_id
_entity_poly.type
_entity_poly.pdbx_seq_one_letter_code
_entity_poly.pdbx_strand_id
1 'polypeptide(L)'
;MMINRRSRESIKFFGSLADSENAKELQRTKTDIEKGMTKILKLIKNKERGTDEGNPENSTEEIELVGLIEDLYKKQRLLYALYDRTTEEFVKGLSRRRNRRAPESFSDSDSDSEYFSSEEIDANKRRSEKEHHSVSGSDAPKRGSEISDNAIEVLKTEALELEGKLTSLMKEMESLNENKKNLELEVESQTQQVTELNAKNRVLHEKVLELESVLKEENDVVFDLRAKLKSNEEQTKSNVENLMAKMNELEIEIESLRTQKIEMEEKIECDKNEASTQRQELMDQLNAMQQKLDSIRSKNKELKAEMEIKREEISQCLIQMENLNENLAEMKSVEQKLMEEKESFVERIKDLELELETESNHKNEMEQELSNTGYEIKQLKDENKGLQDRNYELRTAMTERGEEISDFLKEHENNENGASMEAISLKAQVNAMKLELDMLHEQKSMLEQQNERSQKEFAEQAKTVERIAEENKQVNIMCNKMKQNQRLAERKMEELAEEFRKKMEDNIRLLHQRIHVAEQLNNENKNSCNMTKQRYEEENKVLGEKVTSYEEELKVLKEGAKDSATPMVCVPDWSELDLIDEKVEEQREYIKRRVSKMMCEVQTWKQWMKKKNGEVKELKEKVDCLKELLNNKEEEELLLREKVWQLEAKVSKEGGEKMNLTQTVSQLEKKVGKLEKNLKEKDEELVSLGEKKKEAIRQLCFVVDFHRDRCNHLKDLLINRRSLNNRT
;
A
#
# COMPACT_ATOMS: atom_id res chain seq x y z
N MET A 1 -64.98 -3.47 -24.70
CA MET A 1 -64.13 -3.43 -25.92
C MET A 1 -63.79 -4.85 -26.34
N MET A 2 -63.75 -5.14 -27.64
CA MET A 2 -63.30 -6.43 -28.18
C MET A 2 -61.86 -6.30 -28.69
N ILE A 3 -61.01 -7.28 -28.37
CA ILE A 3 -59.93 -7.87 -29.20
C ILE A 3 -59.47 -9.11 -28.41
N ASN A 4 -60.07 -10.28 -28.68
CA ASN A 4 -59.59 -11.57 -28.15
C ASN A 4 -60.13 -12.77 -28.95
N ARG A 5 -59.96 -12.75 -30.29
CA ARG A 5 -60.31 -13.86 -31.20
C ARG A 5 -59.37 -13.91 -32.43
N ARG A 6 -58.10 -14.32 -32.25
CA ARG A 6 -57.28 -14.82 -33.40
C ARG A 6 -56.12 -15.76 -33.03
N SER A 7 -56.20 -16.44 -31.89
CA SER A 7 -55.13 -17.28 -31.33
C SER A 7 -55.57 -18.72 -31.01
N ARG A 8 -56.62 -19.23 -31.69
CA ARG A 8 -57.26 -20.51 -31.31
C ARG A 8 -57.47 -21.54 -32.44
N GLU A 9 -56.97 -21.28 -33.65
CA GLU A 9 -57.23 -22.14 -34.83
C GLU A 9 -55.98 -22.86 -35.37
N SER A 10 -54.77 -22.43 -35.01
CA SER A 10 -53.50 -23.06 -35.41
C SER A 10 -53.18 -24.39 -34.71
N ILE A 11 -53.99 -24.82 -33.72
CA ILE A 11 -53.72 -26.02 -32.89
C ILE A 11 -54.25 -27.32 -33.53
N LYS A 12 -54.90 -27.26 -34.71
CA LYS A 12 -55.47 -28.46 -35.38
C LYS A 12 -54.55 -29.19 -36.38
N PHE A 13 -53.35 -28.67 -36.69
CA PHE A 13 -52.46 -29.27 -37.71
C PHE A 13 -51.19 -29.96 -37.18
N PHE A 14 -50.96 -29.98 -35.86
CA PHE A 14 -49.79 -30.62 -35.23
C PHE A 14 -50.09 -31.97 -34.55
N GLY A 15 -51.34 -32.45 -34.60
CA GLY A 15 -51.82 -33.56 -33.76
C GLY A 15 -51.44 -34.99 -34.20
N SER A 16 -50.69 -35.18 -35.30
CA SER A 16 -50.51 -36.49 -35.94
C SER A 16 -49.07 -36.91 -36.26
N LEU A 17 -48.05 -36.12 -35.91
CA LEU A 17 -46.65 -36.49 -36.14
C LEU A 17 -45.68 -35.88 -35.11
N ALA A 18 -46.00 -36.04 -33.83
CA ALA A 18 -45.08 -35.84 -32.72
C ALA A 18 -45.23 -37.03 -31.76
N ASP A 19 -44.12 -37.59 -31.28
CA ASP A 19 -44.18 -38.76 -30.39
C ASP A 19 -44.91 -38.42 -29.10
N SER A 20 -45.90 -39.25 -28.77
CA SER A 20 -46.76 -39.07 -27.60
C SER A 20 -45.97 -39.19 -26.29
N GLU A 21 -44.79 -39.81 -26.32
CA GLU A 21 -43.84 -39.88 -25.20
C GLU A 21 -43.23 -38.49 -24.92
N ASN A 22 -42.55 -37.91 -25.92
CA ASN A 22 -41.83 -36.65 -25.81
C ASN A 22 -42.74 -35.49 -25.34
N ALA A 23 -43.98 -35.43 -25.85
CA ALA A 23 -44.95 -34.42 -25.44
C ALA A 23 -45.37 -34.55 -23.96
N LYS A 24 -45.52 -35.79 -23.44
CA LYS A 24 -45.82 -36.04 -22.02
C LYS A 24 -44.61 -35.75 -21.13
N GLU A 25 -43.40 -36.04 -21.59
CA GLU A 25 -42.17 -35.78 -20.85
C GLU A 25 -41.87 -34.27 -20.73
N LEU A 26 -42.10 -33.52 -21.81
CA LEU A 26 -42.07 -32.05 -21.79
C LEU A 26 -43.10 -31.45 -20.82
N GLN A 27 -44.28 -32.06 -20.73
CA GLN A 27 -45.33 -31.62 -19.81
C GLN A 27 -45.01 -31.97 -18.34
N ARG A 28 -44.46 -33.16 -18.07
CA ARG A 28 -43.97 -33.56 -16.73
C ARG A 28 -42.88 -32.63 -16.23
N THR A 29 -41.80 -32.46 -17.00
CA THR A 29 -40.67 -31.60 -16.66
C THR A 29 -41.10 -30.15 -16.42
N LYS A 30 -42.04 -29.60 -17.22
CA LYS A 30 -42.67 -28.31 -16.95
C LYS A 30 -43.36 -28.28 -15.58
N THR A 31 -44.22 -29.25 -15.25
CA THR A 31 -44.92 -29.25 -13.95
C THR A 31 -43.98 -29.40 -12.75
N ASP A 32 -42.83 -30.06 -12.91
CA ASP A 32 -41.84 -30.18 -11.84
C ASP A 32 -40.98 -28.91 -11.67
N ILE A 33 -40.76 -28.15 -12.75
CA ILE A 33 -40.21 -26.78 -12.68
C ILE A 33 -41.18 -25.85 -11.94
N GLU A 34 -42.48 -25.89 -12.25
CA GLU A 34 -43.51 -25.09 -11.58
C GLU A 34 -43.64 -25.43 -10.07
N LYS A 35 -43.49 -26.71 -9.69
CA LYS A 35 -43.37 -27.13 -8.27
C LYS A 35 -42.09 -26.59 -7.61
N GLY A 36 -40.97 -26.59 -8.31
CA GLY A 36 -39.71 -26.04 -7.80
C GLY A 36 -39.81 -24.53 -7.53
N MET A 37 -40.32 -23.76 -8.51
CA MET A 37 -40.54 -22.33 -8.36
C MET A 37 -41.50 -21.99 -7.21
N THR A 38 -42.55 -22.79 -7.01
CA THR A 38 -43.49 -22.60 -5.89
C THR A 38 -42.93 -23.05 -4.53
N LYS A 39 -41.90 -23.91 -4.46
CA LYS A 39 -41.13 -24.14 -3.21
C LYS A 39 -40.21 -22.94 -2.91
N ILE A 40 -39.49 -22.43 -3.90
CA ILE A 40 -38.60 -21.26 -3.79
C ILE A 40 -39.38 -20.01 -3.34
N LEU A 41 -40.54 -19.73 -3.95
CA LEU A 41 -41.40 -18.60 -3.57
C LEU A 41 -41.94 -18.71 -2.13
N LYS A 42 -42.08 -19.93 -1.57
CA LYS A 42 -42.44 -20.12 -0.16
C LYS A 42 -41.28 -19.82 0.79
N LEU A 43 -40.06 -20.26 0.44
CA LEU A 43 -38.85 -19.98 1.24
C LEU A 43 -38.57 -18.47 1.30
N ILE A 44 -38.56 -17.79 0.15
CA ILE A 44 -38.37 -16.33 0.07
C ILE A 44 -39.44 -15.61 0.91
N LYS A 45 -40.72 -15.98 0.75
CA LYS A 45 -41.84 -15.39 1.50
C LYS A 45 -41.86 -15.77 3.00
N ASN A 46 -41.04 -16.72 3.45
CA ASN A 46 -40.81 -16.97 4.87
C ASN A 46 -39.68 -16.08 5.39
N LYS A 47 -38.57 -15.96 4.66
CA LYS A 47 -37.45 -15.04 4.95
C LYS A 47 -37.90 -13.58 5.07
N GLU A 48 -38.87 -13.15 4.24
CA GLU A 48 -39.51 -11.81 4.29
C GLU A 48 -40.41 -11.56 5.53
N ARG A 49 -40.58 -12.52 6.46
CA ARG A 49 -41.46 -12.39 7.64
C ARG A 49 -40.76 -12.63 8.98
N GLY A 50 -39.45 -12.86 8.99
CA GLY A 50 -38.64 -12.77 10.21
C GLY A 50 -38.35 -11.31 10.55
N THR A 51 -38.89 -10.82 11.67
CA THR A 51 -38.38 -9.60 12.33
C THR A 51 -37.10 -9.93 13.10
N ASP A 52 -36.28 -8.90 13.37
CA ASP A 52 -34.95 -8.99 13.98
C ASP A 52 -34.83 -10.00 15.14
N GLU A 53 -34.02 -11.04 14.95
CA GLU A 53 -32.96 -11.42 15.89
C GLU A 53 -31.93 -12.37 15.23
N GLY A 54 -30.66 -12.24 15.61
CA GLY A 54 -29.55 -12.90 14.93
C GLY A 54 -29.32 -14.34 15.38
N ASN A 55 -29.92 -15.31 14.67
CA ASN A 55 -29.73 -16.75 14.91
C ASN A 55 -29.04 -17.45 13.71
N PRO A 56 -28.11 -18.40 13.90
CA PRO A 56 -27.27 -18.96 12.82
C PRO A 56 -27.95 -20.00 11.92
N GLU A 57 -29.20 -20.40 12.22
CA GLU A 57 -29.96 -21.37 11.41
C GLU A 57 -30.29 -20.87 9.99
N ASN A 58 -30.23 -19.54 9.76
CA ASN A 58 -30.46 -18.94 8.44
C ASN A 58 -29.59 -19.50 7.30
N SER A 59 -28.43 -20.09 7.63
CA SER A 59 -27.51 -20.67 6.64
C SER A 59 -28.05 -21.95 5.97
N THR A 60 -28.85 -22.76 6.64
CA THR A 60 -29.36 -24.02 6.06
C THR A 60 -30.50 -23.78 5.06
N GLU A 61 -31.42 -22.86 5.37
CA GLU A 61 -32.47 -22.45 4.42
C GLU A 61 -31.87 -21.76 3.18
N GLU A 62 -30.80 -20.98 3.34
CA GLU A 62 -30.09 -20.33 2.22
C GLU A 62 -29.39 -21.36 1.32
N ILE A 63 -28.76 -22.39 1.90
CA ILE A 63 -28.17 -23.51 1.15
C ILE A 63 -29.25 -24.33 0.43
N GLU A 64 -30.40 -24.62 1.06
CA GLU A 64 -31.53 -25.26 0.37
C GLU A 64 -32.06 -24.39 -0.79
N LEU A 65 -32.15 -23.07 -0.59
CA LEU A 65 -32.62 -22.13 -1.60
C LEU A 65 -31.67 -22.09 -2.82
N VAL A 66 -30.36 -22.00 -2.60
CA VAL A 66 -29.34 -22.05 -3.65
C VAL A 66 -29.37 -23.38 -4.39
N GLY A 67 -29.45 -24.50 -3.67
CA GLY A 67 -29.55 -25.84 -4.28
C GLY A 67 -30.79 -25.99 -5.17
N LEU A 68 -31.95 -25.49 -4.73
CA LEU A 68 -33.18 -25.48 -5.53
C LEU A 68 -33.09 -24.59 -6.78
N ILE A 69 -32.39 -23.45 -6.69
CA ILE A 69 -32.16 -22.56 -7.83
C ILE A 69 -31.23 -23.23 -8.86
N GLU A 70 -30.12 -23.83 -8.42
CA GLU A 70 -29.24 -24.58 -9.32
C GLU A 70 -29.97 -25.73 -10.03
N ASP A 71 -30.80 -26.47 -9.30
CA ASP A 71 -31.56 -27.58 -9.85
C ASP A 71 -32.61 -27.14 -10.88
N LEU A 72 -33.21 -25.96 -10.71
CA LEU A 72 -34.03 -25.35 -11.76
C LEU A 72 -33.21 -24.96 -12.98
N TYR A 73 -32.02 -24.35 -12.81
CA TYR A 73 -31.14 -24.04 -13.95
C TYR A 73 -30.68 -25.30 -14.71
N LYS A 74 -30.33 -26.38 -13.99
CA LYS A 74 -30.00 -27.69 -14.57
C LYS A 74 -31.20 -28.25 -15.37
N LYS A 75 -32.41 -28.23 -14.80
CA LYS A 75 -33.64 -28.70 -15.46
C LYS A 75 -34.05 -27.84 -16.67
N GLN A 76 -33.91 -26.52 -16.58
CA GLN A 76 -34.19 -25.60 -17.69
C GLN A 76 -33.22 -25.79 -18.86
N ARG A 77 -31.92 -26.03 -18.58
CA ARG A 77 -30.91 -26.36 -19.59
C ARG A 77 -31.22 -27.69 -20.32
N LEU A 78 -31.69 -28.70 -19.59
CA LEU A 78 -32.16 -29.97 -20.18
C LEU A 78 -33.42 -29.79 -21.04
N LEU A 79 -34.35 -28.92 -20.62
CA LEU A 79 -35.57 -28.61 -21.36
C LEU A 79 -35.27 -27.98 -22.72
N TYR A 80 -34.32 -27.04 -22.80
CA TYR A 80 -33.88 -26.47 -24.07
C TYR A 80 -33.24 -27.53 -24.98
N ALA A 81 -32.36 -28.38 -24.46
CA ALA A 81 -31.74 -29.46 -25.26
C ALA A 81 -32.77 -30.46 -25.86
N LEU A 82 -33.90 -30.69 -25.18
CA LEU A 82 -35.02 -31.49 -25.73
C LEU A 82 -35.82 -30.73 -26.81
N TYR A 83 -35.96 -29.41 -26.68
CA TYR A 83 -36.58 -28.55 -27.69
C TYR A 83 -35.73 -28.47 -28.96
N ASP A 84 -34.41 -28.31 -28.83
CA ASP A 84 -33.47 -28.28 -29.94
C ASP A 84 -33.47 -29.63 -30.69
N ARG A 85 -33.50 -30.74 -29.96
CA ARG A 85 -33.59 -32.10 -30.55
C ARG A 85 -34.88 -32.32 -31.33
N THR A 86 -36.03 -31.93 -30.77
CA THR A 86 -37.34 -32.12 -31.42
C THR A 86 -37.54 -31.17 -32.61
N THR A 87 -36.93 -29.98 -32.61
CA THR A 87 -36.91 -29.10 -33.78
C THR A 87 -35.95 -29.59 -34.88
N GLU A 88 -34.79 -30.15 -34.54
CA GLU A 88 -33.91 -30.83 -35.51
C GLU A 88 -34.61 -32.02 -36.20
N GLU A 89 -35.34 -32.85 -35.46
CA GLU A 89 -36.09 -33.99 -36.01
C GLU A 89 -37.20 -33.52 -36.97
N PHE A 90 -37.88 -32.40 -36.67
CA PHE A 90 -38.87 -31.77 -37.55
C PHE A 90 -38.24 -31.26 -38.88
N VAL A 91 -37.09 -30.59 -38.81
CA VAL A 91 -36.34 -30.10 -40.00
C VAL A 91 -35.84 -31.27 -40.88
N LYS A 92 -35.38 -32.35 -40.26
CA LYS A 92 -34.97 -33.58 -40.98
C LYS A 92 -36.16 -34.27 -41.68
N GLY A 93 -37.37 -34.18 -41.12
CA GLY A 93 -38.59 -34.67 -41.74
C GLY A 93 -38.97 -33.94 -43.04
N LEU A 94 -38.87 -32.60 -43.06
CA LEU A 94 -39.24 -31.77 -44.22
C LEU A 94 -38.31 -31.96 -45.44
N SER A 95 -37.05 -32.30 -45.20
CA SER A 95 -35.99 -32.32 -46.23
C SER A 95 -36.11 -33.46 -47.26
N ARG A 96 -37.01 -34.44 -47.06
CA ARG A 96 -37.19 -35.59 -47.98
C ARG A 96 -38.12 -35.34 -49.18
N ARG A 97 -38.69 -34.13 -49.37
CA ARG A 97 -39.79 -33.89 -50.34
C ARG A 97 -39.57 -32.75 -51.35
N ARG A 98 -38.39 -32.60 -51.95
CA ARG A 98 -38.24 -31.82 -53.20
C ARG A 98 -37.00 -32.22 -54.01
N ASN A 99 -37.20 -32.77 -55.21
CA ASN A 99 -36.20 -32.84 -56.30
C ASN A 99 -36.81 -33.39 -57.60
N ARG A 100 -37.04 -32.54 -58.62
CA ARG A 100 -37.22 -32.93 -60.05
C ARG A 100 -37.45 -31.71 -60.97
N ARG A 101 -36.79 -31.74 -62.14
CA ARG A 101 -36.89 -30.82 -63.32
C ARG A 101 -36.37 -29.40 -63.07
N ALA A 102 -35.41 -28.83 -63.82
CA ALA A 102 -35.09 -28.76 -65.27
C ALA A 102 -35.71 -27.51 -65.97
N PRO A 103 -34.97 -26.82 -66.88
CA PRO A 103 -35.26 -25.42 -67.26
C PRO A 103 -35.99 -25.23 -68.61
N GLU A 104 -36.22 -23.95 -68.95
CA GLU A 104 -37.00 -23.42 -70.09
C GLU A 104 -36.11 -22.87 -71.22
N SER A 105 -36.66 -22.68 -72.44
CA SER A 105 -36.12 -21.73 -73.44
C SER A 105 -37.06 -21.47 -74.65
N PHE A 106 -37.58 -20.23 -74.74
CA PHE A 106 -37.96 -19.43 -75.92
C PHE A 106 -38.99 -19.89 -76.99
N SER A 107 -39.70 -18.88 -77.52
CA SER A 107 -40.51 -18.87 -78.75
C SER A 107 -40.70 -17.41 -79.19
N ASP A 108 -40.58 -17.11 -80.48
CA ASP A 108 -40.88 -15.81 -81.10
C ASP A 108 -41.77 -16.03 -82.35
N SER A 109 -42.68 -15.11 -82.65
CA SER A 109 -43.43 -15.06 -83.93
C SER A 109 -44.14 -13.70 -84.09
N ASP A 110 -43.89 -13.01 -85.21
CA ASP A 110 -44.50 -11.72 -85.56
C ASP A 110 -45.79 -11.86 -86.41
N SER A 111 -46.40 -10.72 -86.77
CA SER A 111 -47.76 -10.56 -87.32
C SER A 111 -47.80 -9.68 -88.58
N ASP A 112 -48.74 -9.94 -89.50
CA ASP A 112 -49.23 -9.06 -90.60
C ASP A 112 -50.33 -9.82 -91.41
N SER A 113 -51.23 -9.25 -92.25
CA SER A 113 -51.90 -7.92 -92.27
C SER A 113 -52.98 -7.85 -93.41
N GLU A 114 -54.01 -7.00 -93.23
CA GLU A 114 -54.90 -6.40 -94.28
C GLU A 114 -55.89 -7.28 -95.12
N TYR A 115 -56.52 -6.67 -96.15
CA TYR A 115 -58.00 -6.63 -96.33
C TYR A 115 -58.45 -6.45 -97.80
N PHE A 116 -59.63 -6.97 -98.23
CA PHE A 116 -60.67 -6.36 -99.13
C PHE A 116 -61.68 -7.37 -99.73
N SER A 117 -62.73 -6.88 -100.43
CA SER A 117 -63.98 -7.60 -100.76
C SER A 117 -64.57 -7.24 -102.15
N SER A 118 -65.32 -8.19 -102.74
CA SER A 118 -66.39 -8.09 -103.78
C SER A 118 -66.13 -7.41 -105.14
N GLU A 119 -66.59 -8.04 -106.25
CA GLU A 119 -67.80 -7.64 -107.06
C GLU A 119 -67.88 -8.47 -108.39
N GLU A 120 -69.00 -8.40 -109.12
CA GLU A 120 -69.30 -9.17 -110.37
C GLU A 120 -68.82 -8.50 -111.69
N ILE A 121 -68.79 -9.26 -112.80
CA ILE A 121 -68.81 -8.70 -114.18
C ILE A 121 -69.72 -9.55 -115.13
N ASP A 122 -70.50 -8.84 -115.95
CA ASP A 122 -71.51 -9.29 -116.95
C ASP A 122 -70.96 -10.03 -118.20
N ALA A 123 -71.79 -10.91 -118.80
CA ALA A 123 -71.61 -11.43 -120.17
C ALA A 123 -72.90 -11.93 -120.89
N ASN A 124 -73.82 -11.02 -121.26
CA ASN A 124 -74.35 -10.89 -122.65
C ASN A 124 -75.13 -12.07 -123.35
N LYS A 125 -76.33 -11.79 -123.95
CA LYS A 125 -76.67 -12.00 -125.40
C LYS A 125 -78.13 -12.43 -125.80
N ARG A 126 -78.96 -11.41 -126.15
CA ARG A 126 -80.01 -11.33 -127.23
C ARG A 126 -81.46 -11.89 -127.06
N ARG A 127 -82.42 -10.94 -127.19
CA ARG A 127 -83.71 -10.95 -127.97
C ARG A 127 -84.85 -11.90 -127.48
N SER A 128 -86.13 -11.52 -127.32
CA SER A 128 -87.05 -10.51 -127.94
C SER A 128 -87.49 -10.82 -129.39
N GLU A 129 -88.74 -10.66 -129.85
CA GLU A 129 -90.05 -10.26 -129.27
C GLU A 129 -91.19 -10.63 -130.28
N LYS A 130 -92.47 -10.65 -129.85
CA LYS A 130 -93.77 -10.21 -130.50
C LYS A 130 -94.00 -10.30 -132.05
N GLU A 131 -95.20 -10.41 -132.65
CA GLU A 131 -96.62 -10.60 -132.25
C GLU A 131 -97.52 -10.86 -133.50
N HIS A 132 -98.62 -11.63 -133.35
CA HIS A 132 -99.96 -11.52 -134.01
C HIS A 132 -100.23 -11.59 -135.56
N HIS A 133 -101.53 -11.88 -135.87
CA HIS A 133 -102.31 -11.66 -137.13
C HIS A 133 -102.09 -12.59 -138.36
N SER A 134 -103.07 -12.87 -139.27
CA SER A 134 -104.57 -12.88 -139.22
C SER A 134 -105.24 -13.42 -140.51
N VAL A 135 -106.36 -14.18 -140.37
CA VAL A 135 -107.62 -14.19 -141.20
C VAL A 135 -107.65 -14.60 -142.71
N SER A 136 -108.60 -15.50 -143.05
CA SER A 136 -109.33 -15.79 -144.35
C SER A 136 -108.57 -15.94 -145.71
N GLY A 137 -109.10 -16.61 -146.75
CA GLY A 137 -110.33 -17.43 -146.92
C GLY A 137 -110.71 -17.67 -148.41
N SER A 138 -111.50 -18.71 -148.70
CA SER A 138 -112.28 -19.02 -149.94
C SER A 138 -111.65 -18.93 -151.35
N ASP A 139 -111.66 -20.03 -152.13
CA ASP A 139 -112.57 -20.19 -153.32
C ASP A 139 -112.39 -21.52 -154.11
N ALA A 140 -113.30 -21.80 -155.05
CA ALA A 140 -113.33 -22.93 -156.01
C ALA A 140 -113.57 -22.39 -157.46
N PRO A 141 -114.16 -23.07 -158.48
CA PRO A 141 -114.23 -24.51 -158.86
C PRO A 141 -113.81 -24.73 -160.35
N LYS A 142 -114.03 -25.93 -160.95
CA LYS A 142 -114.28 -26.10 -162.42
C LYS A 142 -114.92 -27.45 -162.84
N ARG A 143 -115.36 -27.56 -164.11
CA ARG A 143 -116.27 -28.60 -164.67
C ARG A 143 -116.05 -28.84 -166.18
N GLY A 144 -116.33 -30.06 -166.68
CA GLY A 144 -116.67 -30.46 -168.07
C GLY A 144 -117.27 -31.90 -168.04
N SER A 145 -118.22 -32.37 -168.87
CA SER A 145 -118.53 -32.22 -170.33
C SER A 145 -117.64 -33.07 -171.25
N GLU A 146 -118.10 -33.81 -172.28
CA GLU A 146 -119.45 -34.25 -172.78
C GLU A 146 -119.26 -35.27 -173.96
N ILE A 147 -120.27 -35.50 -174.84
CA ILE A 147 -120.19 -36.07 -176.24
C ILE A 147 -120.20 -37.63 -176.39
N SER A 148 -120.90 -38.30 -177.34
CA SER A 148 -122.13 -38.02 -178.14
C SER A 148 -122.61 -39.23 -179.01
N ASP A 149 -123.93 -39.43 -179.12
CA ASP A 149 -124.80 -39.61 -180.33
C ASP A 149 -124.53 -40.56 -181.54
N ASN A 150 -125.66 -40.83 -182.25
CA ASN A 150 -125.86 -41.25 -183.68
C ASN A 150 -125.76 -42.75 -184.08
N ALA A 151 -126.48 -43.25 -185.11
CA ALA A 151 -127.73 -42.82 -185.77
C ALA A 151 -128.35 -43.90 -186.71
N ILE A 152 -129.71 -44.01 -186.71
CA ILE A 152 -130.64 -44.07 -187.88
C ILE A 152 -130.39 -45.05 -189.06
N GLU A 153 -131.32 -45.99 -189.37
CA GLU A 153 -132.30 -45.91 -190.50
C GLU A 153 -133.33 -47.09 -190.61
N VAL A 154 -134.43 -46.86 -191.36
CA VAL A 154 -135.48 -47.74 -191.96
C VAL A 154 -136.01 -49.02 -191.24
N LEU A 155 -137.12 -48.84 -190.52
CA LEU A 155 -138.41 -49.56 -190.66
C LEU A 155 -138.44 -51.01 -191.23
N LYS A 156 -138.44 -52.05 -190.36
CA LYS A 156 -139.53 -53.07 -190.23
C LYS A 156 -139.25 -54.26 -189.29
N THR A 157 -138.13 -54.30 -188.57
CA THR A 157 -137.84 -55.30 -187.53
C THR A 157 -138.05 -54.71 -186.14
N GLU A 158 -139.31 -54.54 -185.77
CA GLU A 158 -139.74 -53.82 -184.57
C GLU A 158 -139.62 -54.69 -183.28
N ALA A 159 -139.78 -54.03 -182.12
CA ALA A 159 -139.93 -54.60 -180.76
C ALA A 159 -138.72 -55.25 -180.04
N LEU A 160 -137.68 -55.78 -180.70
CA LEU A 160 -136.63 -56.55 -179.98
C LEU A 160 -135.36 -55.77 -179.54
N GLU A 161 -134.99 -54.64 -180.15
CA GLU A 161 -133.74 -53.93 -179.78
C GLU A 161 -133.84 -52.99 -178.57
N LEU A 162 -135.05 -52.56 -178.18
CA LEU A 162 -135.21 -51.57 -177.10
C LEU A 162 -134.96 -52.16 -175.70
N GLU A 163 -135.22 -53.44 -175.48
CA GLU A 163 -134.86 -54.14 -174.23
C GLU A 163 -133.34 -54.18 -174.01
N GLY A 164 -132.55 -54.26 -175.08
CA GLY A 164 -131.09 -54.26 -175.03
C GLY A 164 -130.50 -52.93 -174.53
N LYS A 165 -131.16 -51.80 -174.79
CA LYS A 165 -130.71 -50.48 -174.29
C LYS A 165 -131.14 -50.24 -172.84
N LEU A 166 -132.33 -50.70 -172.45
CA LEU A 166 -132.84 -50.55 -171.08
C LEU A 166 -132.00 -51.35 -170.07
N THR A 167 -131.57 -52.56 -170.45
CA THR A 167 -130.68 -53.41 -169.63
C THR A 167 -129.24 -52.90 -169.49
N SER A 168 -128.78 -52.02 -170.39
CA SER A 168 -127.46 -51.36 -170.27
C SER A 168 -127.48 -50.27 -169.19
N LEU A 169 -128.46 -49.37 -169.23
CA LEU A 169 -128.55 -48.23 -168.30
C LEU A 169 -128.83 -48.66 -166.85
N MET A 170 -129.50 -49.80 -166.62
CA MET A 170 -129.64 -50.35 -165.27
C MET A 170 -128.27 -50.66 -164.63
N LYS A 171 -127.30 -51.18 -165.39
CA LYS A 171 -125.96 -51.52 -164.86
C LYS A 171 -125.12 -50.28 -164.55
N GLU A 172 -125.26 -49.20 -165.32
CA GLU A 172 -124.62 -47.92 -164.98
C GLU A 172 -125.21 -47.31 -163.69
N MET A 173 -126.53 -47.40 -163.50
CA MET A 173 -127.19 -46.97 -162.25
C MET A 173 -126.74 -47.80 -161.04
N GLU A 174 -126.61 -49.13 -161.18
CA GLU A 174 -126.08 -49.99 -160.11
C GLU A 174 -124.62 -49.61 -159.78
N SER A 175 -123.77 -49.39 -160.79
CA SER A 175 -122.38 -48.94 -160.60
C SER A 175 -122.25 -47.59 -159.91
N LEU A 176 -123.09 -46.60 -160.27
CA LEU A 176 -123.12 -45.29 -159.62
C LEU A 176 -123.61 -45.38 -158.16
N ASN A 177 -124.58 -46.26 -157.88
CA ASN A 177 -125.08 -46.49 -156.54
C ASN A 177 -124.03 -47.15 -155.62
N GLU A 178 -123.24 -48.10 -156.15
CA GLU A 178 -122.11 -48.70 -155.43
C GLU A 178 -121.04 -47.65 -155.08
N ASN A 179 -120.68 -46.78 -156.03
CA ASN A 179 -119.71 -45.70 -155.83
C ASN A 179 -120.18 -44.65 -154.79
N LYS A 180 -121.47 -44.27 -154.81
CA LYS A 180 -122.06 -43.40 -153.79
C LYS A 180 -121.87 -43.97 -152.38
N LYS A 181 -122.15 -45.27 -152.22
CA LYS A 181 -122.10 -46.00 -150.96
C LYS A 181 -120.68 -46.07 -150.37
N ASN A 182 -119.66 -46.20 -151.22
CA ASN A 182 -118.26 -46.16 -150.80
C ASN A 182 -117.83 -44.77 -150.31
N LEU A 183 -118.29 -43.69 -150.96
CA LEU A 183 -118.02 -42.32 -150.51
C LEU A 183 -118.75 -41.96 -149.20
N GLU A 184 -119.94 -42.52 -148.97
CA GLU A 184 -120.65 -42.38 -147.69
C GLU A 184 -119.85 -43.02 -146.53
N LEU A 185 -119.25 -44.20 -146.76
CA LEU A 185 -118.38 -44.87 -145.77
C LEU A 185 -117.05 -44.13 -145.53
N GLU A 186 -116.45 -43.54 -146.56
CA GLU A 186 -115.24 -42.69 -146.44
C GLU A 186 -115.50 -41.48 -145.53
N VAL A 187 -116.63 -40.78 -145.74
CA VAL A 187 -117.05 -39.64 -144.90
C VAL A 187 -117.37 -40.06 -143.47
N GLU A 188 -118.01 -41.22 -143.28
CA GLU A 188 -118.31 -41.76 -141.94
C GLU A 188 -117.03 -42.18 -141.18
N SER A 189 -115.98 -42.63 -141.88
CA SER A 189 -114.67 -42.90 -141.28
C SER A 189 -113.94 -41.62 -140.87
N GLN A 190 -113.88 -40.62 -141.75
CA GLN A 190 -113.17 -39.36 -141.48
C GLN A 190 -113.84 -38.55 -140.36
N THR A 191 -115.18 -38.55 -140.28
CA THR A 191 -115.91 -37.89 -139.19
C THR A 191 -115.65 -38.55 -137.83
N GLN A 192 -115.53 -39.88 -137.77
CA GLN A 192 -115.12 -40.58 -136.54
C GLN A 192 -113.73 -40.15 -136.06
N GLN A 193 -112.71 -40.07 -136.93
CA GLN A 193 -111.38 -39.58 -136.55
C GLN A 193 -111.40 -38.15 -136.00
N VAL A 194 -112.18 -37.24 -136.63
CA VAL A 194 -112.32 -35.86 -136.17
C VAL A 194 -112.97 -35.79 -134.78
N THR A 195 -113.96 -36.64 -134.47
CA THR A 195 -114.52 -36.70 -133.11
C THR A 195 -113.53 -37.25 -132.07
N GLU A 196 -112.72 -38.25 -132.43
CA GLU A 196 -111.73 -38.84 -131.53
C GLU A 196 -110.60 -37.85 -131.20
N LEU A 197 -110.11 -37.09 -132.19
CA LEU A 197 -109.10 -36.05 -132.00
C LEU A 197 -109.63 -34.89 -131.13
N ASN A 198 -110.89 -34.49 -131.31
CA ASN A 198 -111.50 -33.47 -130.45
C ASN A 198 -111.68 -33.93 -129.00
N ALA A 199 -111.94 -35.22 -128.76
CA ALA A 199 -111.93 -35.79 -127.40
C ALA A 199 -110.52 -35.74 -126.78
N LYS A 200 -109.49 -36.15 -127.53
CA LYS A 200 -108.07 -36.11 -127.08
C LYS A 200 -107.63 -34.68 -126.74
N ASN A 201 -107.96 -33.69 -127.57
CA ASN A 201 -107.66 -32.28 -127.30
C ASN A 201 -108.36 -31.75 -126.04
N ARG A 202 -109.60 -32.17 -125.77
CA ARG A 202 -110.34 -31.73 -124.57
C ARG A 202 -109.67 -32.23 -123.28
N VAL A 203 -109.27 -33.51 -123.26
CA VAL A 203 -108.55 -34.12 -122.12
C VAL A 203 -107.16 -33.49 -121.92
N LEU A 204 -106.47 -33.13 -122.99
CA LEU A 204 -105.20 -32.38 -122.88
C LEU A 204 -105.42 -30.99 -122.28
N HIS A 205 -106.51 -30.30 -122.63
CA HIS A 205 -106.81 -28.97 -122.10
C HIS A 205 -107.18 -29.00 -120.61
N GLU A 206 -107.89 -30.02 -120.14
CA GLU A 206 -108.14 -30.26 -118.72
C GLU A 206 -106.83 -30.49 -117.95
N LYS A 207 -105.90 -31.30 -118.49
CA LYS A 207 -104.57 -31.50 -117.89
C LYS A 207 -103.71 -30.22 -117.83
N VAL A 208 -103.83 -29.33 -118.81
CA VAL A 208 -103.14 -28.03 -118.76
C VAL A 208 -103.69 -27.17 -117.63
N LEU A 209 -105.02 -27.12 -117.45
CA LEU A 209 -105.65 -26.39 -116.34
C LEU A 209 -105.30 -26.98 -114.96
N GLU A 210 -105.20 -28.30 -114.86
CA GLU A 210 -104.73 -29.00 -113.65
C GLU A 210 -103.29 -28.62 -113.30
N LEU A 211 -102.37 -28.65 -114.29
CA LEU A 211 -100.98 -28.21 -114.11
C LEU A 211 -100.85 -26.71 -113.81
N GLU A 212 -101.71 -25.85 -114.37
CA GLU A 212 -101.76 -24.42 -114.03
C GLU A 212 -102.28 -24.15 -112.61
N SER A 213 -103.08 -25.05 -112.03
CA SER A 213 -103.48 -24.99 -110.61
C SER A 213 -102.31 -25.39 -109.71
N VAL A 214 -101.69 -26.54 -109.99
CA VAL A 214 -100.52 -27.04 -109.25
C VAL A 214 -99.38 -26.03 -109.28
N LEU A 215 -99.09 -25.40 -110.43
CA LEU A 215 -98.07 -24.36 -110.52
C LEU A 215 -98.37 -23.12 -109.68
N LYS A 216 -99.65 -22.77 -109.43
CA LYS A 216 -99.99 -21.67 -108.51
C LYS A 216 -99.75 -22.08 -107.06
N GLU A 217 -100.23 -23.25 -106.68
CA GLU A 217 -100.03 -23.81 -105.33
C GLU A 217 -98.54 -23.96 -104.99
N GLU A 218 -97.72 -24.45 -105.93
CA GLU A 218 -96.26 -24.52 -105.78
C GLU A 218 -95.61 -23.13 -105.70
N ASN A 219 -96.05 -22.14 -106.49
CA ASN A 219 -95.52 -20.77 -106.40
C ASN A 219 -95.88 -20.10 -105.07
N ASP A 220 -97.09 -20.30 -104.55
CA ASP A 220 -97.50 -19.79 -103.25
C ASP A 220 -96.67 -20.45 -102.12
N VAL A 221 -96.44 -21.76 -102.18
CA VAL A 221 -95.53 -22.47 -101.25
C VAL A 221 -94.09 -21.95 -101.35
N VAL A 222 -93.59 -21.66 -102.56
CA VAL A 222 -92.25 -21.07 -102.76
C VAL A 222 -92.17 -19.64 -102.23
N PHE A 223 -93.24 -18.84 -102.34
CA PHE A 223 -93.32 -17.51 -101.73
C PHE A 223 -93.28 -17.61 -100.20
N ASP A 224 -94.05 -18.53 -99.63
CA ASP A 224 -94.14 -18.77 -98.19
C ASP A 224 -92.82 -19.29 -97.60
N LEU A 225 -92.12 -20.17 -98.32
CA LEU A 225 -90.75 -20.62 -97.99
C LEU A 225 -89.73 -19.48 -98.10
N ARG A 226 -89.83 -18.61 -99.12
CA ARG A 226 -88.97 -17.43 -99.27
C ARG A 226 -89.16 -16.42 -98.14
N ALA A 227 -90.39 -16.24 -97.66
CA ALA A 227 -90.69 -15.39 -96.50
C ALA A 227 -90.10 -15.99 -95.21
N LYS A 228 -90.26 -17.29 -94.98
CA LYS A 228 -89.66 -18.01 -93.84
C LYS A 228 -88.13 -17.99 -93.88
N LEU A 229 -87.53 -18.12 -95.06
CA LEU A 229 -86.07 -18.01 -95.24
C LEU A 229 -85.56 -16.64 -94.80
N LYS A 230 -86.20 -15.55 -95.28
CA LYS A 230 -85.86 -14.18 -94.86
C LYS A 230 -86.00 -13.95 -93.37
N SER A 231 -87.10 -14.40 -92.76
CA SER A 231 -87.29 -14.28 -91.31
C SER A 231 -86.19 -15.01 -90.51
N ASN A 232 -85.72 -16.15 -91.00
CA ASN A 232 -84.59 -16.88 -90.40
C ASN A 232 -83.25 -16.20 -90.67
N GLU A 233 -83.06 -15.58 -91.84
CA GLU A 233 -81.88 -14.79 -92.20
C GLU A 233 -81.76 -13.54 -91.31
N GLU A 234 -82.85 -12.79 -91.13
CA GLU A 234 -82.93 -11.64 -90.22
C GLU A 234 -82.72 -12.06 -88.75
N GLN A 235 -83.31 -13.19 -88.31
CA GLN A 235 -83.10 -13.71 -86.96
C GLN A 235 -81.66 -14.20 -86.74
N THR A 236 -81.04 -14.89 -87.71
CA THR A 236 -79.64 -15.34 -87.59
C THR A 236 -78.67 -14.17 -87.65
N LYS A 237 -78.91 -13.16 -88.49
CA LYS A 237 -78.17 -11.90 -88.49
C LYS A 237 -78.26 -11.19 -87.13
N SER A 238 -79.46 -11.03 -86.58
CA SER A 238 -79.64 -10.43 -85.25
C SER A 238 -78.94 -11.25 -84.15
N ASN A 239 -78.96 -12.58 -84.23
CA ASN A 239 -78.20 -13.43 -83.30
C ASN A 239 -76.68 -13.22 -83.44
N VAL A 240 -76.14 -13.06 -84.66
CA VAL A 240 -74.72 -12.77 -84.92
C VAL A 240 -74.35 -11.38 -84.39
N GLU A 241 -75.18 -10.35 -84.60
CA GLU A 241 -74.99 -9.00 -84.04
C GLU A 241 -74.98 -9.03 -82.50
N ASN A 242 -75.91 -9.76 -81.87
CA ASN A 242 -75.94 -9.94 -80.42
C ASN A 242 -74.74 -10.74 -79.86
N LEU A 243 -74.21 -11.70 -80.63
CA LEU A 243 -72.99 -12.43 -80.26
C LEU A 243 -71.73 -11.58 -80.42
N MET A 244 -71.65 -10.79 -81.49
CA MET A 244 -70.55 -9.85 -81.73
C MET A 244 -70.49 -8.77 -80.65
N ALA A 245 -71.64 -8.19 -80.25
CA ALA A 245 -71.70 -7.23 -79.15
C ALA A 245 -71.15 -7.82 -77.84
N LYS A 246 -71.55 -9.06 -77.50
CA LYS A 246 -71.03 -9.79 -76.32
C LYS A 246 -69.55 -10.14 -76.43
N MET A 247 -69.06 -10.44 -77.63
CA MET A 247 -67.65 -10.72 -77.86
C MET A 247 -66.81 -9.47 -77.56
N ASN A 248 -67.22 -8.32 -78.09
CA ASN A 248 -66.56 -7.03 -77.83
C ASN A 248 -66.64 -6.62 -76.34
N GLU A 249 -67.76 -6.89 -75.68
CA GLU A 249 -67.95 -6.63 -74.24
C GLU A 249 -67.00 -7.49 -73.38
N LEU A 250 -66.87 -8.78 -73.70
CA LEU A 250 -65.91 -9.69 -73.06
C LEU A 250 -64.45 -9.33 -73.39
N GLU A 251 -64.17 -8.83 -74.59
CA GLU A 251 -62.83 -8.39 -75.00
C GLU A 251 -62.37 -7.16 -74.20
N ILE A 252 -63.28 -6.19 -73.98
CA ILE A 252 -63.06 -5.05 -73.07
C ILE A 252 -62.89 -5.52 -71.60
N GLU A 253 -63.66 -6.51 -71.14
CA GLU A 253 -63.48 -7.10 -69.81
C GLU A 253 -62.10 -7.77 -69.67
N ILE A 254 -61.64 -8.50 -70.70
CA ILE A 254 -60.31 -9.11 -70.76
C ILE A 254 -59.21 -8.04 -70.72
N GLU A 255 -59.34 -6.93 -71.44
CA GLU A 255 -58.38 -5.81 -71.42
C GLU A 255 -58.31 -5.13 -70.05
N SER A 256 -59.47 -4.95 -69.40
CA SER A 256 -59.57 -4.44 -68.03
C SER A 256 -58.90 -5.37 -67.01
N LEU A 257 -59.16 -6.68 -67.09
CA LEU A 257 -58.56 -7.69 -66.21
C LEU A 257 -57.06 -7.86 -66.46
N ARG A 258 -56.57 -7.73 -67.71
CA ARG A 258 -55.15 -7.67 -68.05
C ARG A 258 -54.48 -6.46 -67.39
N THR A 259 -55.10 -5.29 -67.46
CA THR A 259 -54.58 -4.05 -66.84
C THR A 259 -54.50 -4.18 -65.32
N GLN A 260 -55.58 -4.63 -64.67
CA GLN A 260 -55.61 -4.87 -63.21
C GLN A 260 -54.59 -5.95 -62.78
N LYS A 261 -54.36 -6.98 -63.61
CA LYS A 261 -53.31 -7.98 -63.35
C LYS A 261 -51.92 -7.35 -63.35
N ILE A 262 -51.60 -6.49 -64.31
CA ILE A 262 -50.30 -5.80 -64.40
C ILE A 262 -50.10 -4.89 -63.20
N GLU A 263 -51.08 -4.04 -62.85
CA GLU A 263 -51.01 -3.17 -61.66
C GLU A 263 -50.77 -3.96 -60.37
N MET A 264 -51.43 -5.12 -60.22
CA MET A 264 -51.24 -6.00 -59.06
C MET A 264 -49.89 -6.72 -59.07
N GLU A 265 -49.36 -7.10 -60.23
CA GLU A 265 -48.03 -7.71 -60.36
C GLU A 265 -46.91 -6.69 -60.09
N GLU A 266 -47.01 -5.46 -60.62
CA GLU A 266 -46.09 -4.36 -60.30
C GLU A 266 -46.11 -4.03 -58.81
N LYS A 267 -47.30 -3.99 -58.19
CA LYS A 267 -47.43 -3.73 -56.76
C LYS A 267 -46.82 -4.85 -55.91
N ILE A 268 -47.06 -6.12 -56.26
CA ILE A 268 -46.42 -7.26 -55.59
C ILE A 268 -44.90 -7.19 -55.72
N GLU A 269 -44.38 -6.78 -56.89
CA GLU A 269 -42.94 -6.61 -57.11
C GLU A 269 -42.37 -5.42 -56.31
N CYS A 270 -43.09 -4.29 -56.19
CA CYS A 270 -42.74 -3.18 -55.29
C CYS A 270 -42.72 -3.61 -53.82
N ASP A 271 -43.82 -4.18 -53.31
CA ASP A 271 -43.96 -4.64 -51.92
C ASP A 271 -42.85 -5.67 -51.56
N LYS A 272 -42.54 -6.57 -52.49
CA LYS A 272 -41.46 -7.58 -52.41
C LYS A 272 -40.08 -6.92 -52.35
N ASN A 273 -39.82 -5.91 -53.16
CA ASN A 273 -38.54 -5.20 -53.19
C ASN A 273 -38.35 -4.33 -51.94
N GLU A 274 -39.38 -3.64 -51.46
CA GLU A 274 -39.33 -2.90 -50.18
C GLU A 274 -39.12 -3.87 -49.00
N ALA A 275 -39.86 -4.98 -48.94
CA ALA A 275 -39.64 -6.01 -47.93
C ALA A 275 -38.26 -6.72 -48.06
N SER A 276 -37.58 -6.58 -49.20
CA SER A 276 -36.20 -7.03 -49.39
C SER A 276 -35.19 -6.02 -48.85
N THR A 277 -35.35 -4.73 -49.17
CA THR A 277 -34.47 -3.66 -48.65
C THR A 277 -34.58 -3.53 -47.13
N GLN A 278 -35.79 -3.56 -46.56
CA GLN A 278 -36.00 -3.59 -45.11
C GLN A 278 -35.32 -4.82 -44.45
N ARG A 279 -35.36 -5.99 -45.11
CA ARG A 279 -34.70 -7.21 -44.60
C ARG A 279 -33.18 -7.10 -44.65
N GLN A 280 -32.63 -6.50 -45.70
CA GLN A 280 -31.18 -6.24 -45.83
C GLN A 280 -30.72 -5.21 -44.77
N GLU A 281 -31.44 -4.12 -44.59
CA GLU A 281 -31.11 -3.09 -43.60
C GLU A 281 -31.16 -3.65 -42.17
N LEU A 282 -32.13 -4.50 -41.85
CA LEU A 282 -32.17 -5.25 -40.59
C LEU A 282 -31.02 -6.27 -40.45
N MET A 283 -30.62 -6.94 -41.54
CA MET A 283 -29.46 -7.85 -41.55
C MET A 283 -28.17 -7.10 -41.24
N ASP A 284 -27.98 -5.92 -41.82
CA ASP A 284 -26.79 -5.08 -41.61
C ASP A 284 -26.76 -4.46 -40.21
N GLN A 285 -27.91 -4.06 -39.66
CA GLN A 285 -28.03 -3.69 -38.24
C GLN A 285 -27.67 -4.85 -37.31
N LEU A 286 -28.13 -6.08 -37.60
CA LEU A 286 -27.83 -7.28 -36.82
C LEU A 286 -26.33 -7.60 -36.88
N ASN A 287 -25.71 -7.53 -38.06
CA ASN A 287 -24.27 -7.69 -38.26
C ASN A 287 -23.46 -6.65 -37.45
N ALA A 288 -23.86 -5.37 -37.48
CA ALA A 288 -23.21 -4.31 -36.72
C ALA A 288 -23.38 -4.48 -35.20
N MET A 289 -24.51 -5.03 -34.74
CA MET A 289 -24.74 -5.36 -33.33
C MET A 289 -23.93 -6.59 -32.89
N GLN A 290 -23.77 -7.60 -33.75
CA GLN A 290 -22.91 -8.75 -33.49
C GLN A 290 -21.44 -8.36 -33.35
N GLN A 291 -20.92 -7.50 -34.24
CA GLN A 291 -19.56 -6.97 -34.14
C GLN A 291 -19.33 -6.18 -32.84
N LYS A 292 -20.31 -5.36 -32.41
CA LYS A 292 -20.27 -4.67 -31.11
C LYS A 292 -20.26 -5.65 -29.93
N LEU A 293 -21.10 -6.69 -29.98
CA LEU A 293 -21.12 -7.75 -28.96
C LEU A 293 -19.78 -8.45 -28.83
N ASP A 294 -19.16 -8.87 -29.94
CA ASP A 294 -17.87 -9.56 -29.88
C ASP A 294 -16.70 -8.63 -29.49
N SER A 295 -16.76 -7.33 -29.82
CA SER A 295 -15.81 -6.33 -29.32
C SER A 295 -15.93 -6.08 -27.80
N ILE A 296 -17.16 -6.05 -27.27
CA ILE A 296 -17.39 -6.02 -25.81
C ILE A 296 -16.89 -7.32 -25.17
N ARG A 297 -17.11 -8.45 -25.84
CA ARG A 297 -16.69 -9.79 -25.39
C ARG A 297 -15.18 -9.99 -25.39
N SER A 298 -14.43 -9.34 -26.29
CA SER A 298 -12.96 -9.33 -26.23
C SER A 298 -12.47 -8.48 -25.07
N LYS A 299 -12.97 -7.25 -24.93
CA LYS A 299 -12.61 -6.35 -23.81
C LYS A 299 -12.93 -6.95 -22.45
N ASN A 300 -14.06 -7.65 -22.30
CA ASN A 300 -14.42 -8.34 -21.06
C ASN A 300 -13.51 -9.56 -20.74
N LYS A 301 -12.85 -10.16 -21.75
CA LYS A 301 -11.81 -11.19 -21.50
C LYS A 301 -10.49 -10.55 -21.09
N GLU A 302 -10.12 -9.46 -21.75
CA GLU A 302 -8.90 -8.69 -21.53
C GLU A 302 -8.87 -8.09 -20.11
N LEU A 303 -9.91 -7.34 -19.73
CA LEU A 303 -10.08 -6.82 -18.37
C LEU A 303 -10.13 -7.94 -17.32
N LYS A 304 -10.69 -9.12 -17.63
CA LYS A 304 -10.70 -10.25 -16.70
C LYS A 304 -9.30 -10.85 -16.51
N ALA A 305 -8.44 -10.85 -17.53
CA ALA A 305 -7.06 -11.28 -17.40
C ALA A 305 -6.22 -10.26 -16.60
N GLU A 306 -6.41 -8.96 -16.87
CA GLU A 306 -5.76 -7.86 -16.14
C GLU A 306 -6.11 -7.88 -14.65
N MET A 307 -7.39 -8.05 -14.30
CA MET A 307 -7.84 -8.19 -12.91
C MET A 307 -7.24 -9.40 -12.19
N GLU A 308 -6.96 -10.49 -12.90
CA GLU A 308 -6.35 -11.69 -12.31
C GLU A 308 -4.83 -11.51 -12.11
N ILE A 309 -4.15 -10.82 -13.03
CA ILE A 309 -2.76 -10.38 -12.84
C ILE A 309 -2.66 -9.45 -11.61
N LYS A 310 -3.60 -8.50 -11.46
CA LYS A 310 -3.64 -7.62 -10.28
C LYS A 310 -3.98 -8.35 -8.97
N ARG A 311 -4.76 -9.43 -9.01
CA ARG A 311 -4.95 -10.31 -7.83
C ARG A 311 -3.64 -10.95 -7.40
N GLU A 312 -2.86 -11.45 -8.36
CA GLU A 312 -1.58 -12.11 -8.11
C GLU A 312 -0.53 -11.11 -7.57
N GLU A 313 -0.42 -9.92 -8.16
CA GLU A 313 0.41 -8.82 -7.64
C GLU A 313 0.07 -8.46 -6.18
N ILE A 314 -1.22 -8.28 -5.86
CA ILE A 314 -1.69 -8.00 -4.49
C ILE A 314 -1.31 -9.14 -3.53
N SER A 315 -1.44 -10.39 -3.98
CA SER A 315 -1.11 -11.57 -3.18
C SER A 315 0.39 -11.63 -2.84
N GLN A 316 1.25 -11.26 -3.80
CA GLN A 316 2.69 -11.16 -3.57
C GLN A 316 3.07 -9.99 -2.64
N CYS A 317 2.39 -8.84 -2.76
CA CYS A 317 2.56 -7.72 -1.83
C CYS A 317 2.16 -8.09 -0.39
N LEU A 318 1.08 -8.84 -0.19
CA LEU A 318 0.64 -9.31 1.13
C LEU A 318 1.70 -10.22 1.78
N ILE A 319 2.27 -11.17 1.04
CA ILE A 319 3.35 -12.04 1.52
C ILE A 319 4.60 -11.22 1.91
N GLN A 320 4.94 -10.18 1.13
CA GLN A 320 6.04 -9.27 1.48
C GLN A 320 5.77 -8.48 2.77
N MET A 321 4.54 -8.00 2.97
CA MET A 321 4.14 -7.32 4.22
C MET A 321 4.18 -8.26 5.43
N GLU A 322 3.72 -9.51 5.29
CA GLU A 322 3.74 -10.51 6.36
C GLU A 322 5.18 -10.84 6.79
N ASN A 323 6.07 -11.13 5.82
CA ASN A 323 7.50 -11.34 6.07
C ASN A 323 8.16 -10.12 6.76
N LEU A 324 7.84 -8.90 6.34
CA LEU A 324 8.38 -7.68 6.97
C LEU A 324 7.87 -7.49 8.41
N ASN A 325 6.61 -7.84 8.69
CA ASN A 325 6.06 -7.81 10.04
C ASN A 325 6.72 -8.85 10.96
N GLU A 326 7.02 -10.06 10.46
CA GLU A 326 7.75 -11.08 11.21
C GLU A 326 9.18 -10.62 11.55
N ASN A 327 9.91 -10.09 10.56
CA ASN A 327 11.24 -9.51 10.76
C ASN A 327 11.23 -8.34 11.77
N LEU A 328 10.18 -7.49 11.75
CA LEU A 328 10.00 -6.42 12.72
C LEU A 328 9.66 -6.94 14.13
N ALA A 329 8.99 -8.08 14.26
CA ALA A 329 8.73 -8.72 15.54
C ALA A 329 10.01 -9.37 16.12
N GLU A 330 10.80 -10.05 15.29
CA GLU A 330 12.10 -10.60 15.69
C GLU A 330 13.07 -9.48 16.11
N MET A 331 13.19 -8.41 15.33
CA MET A 331 14.03 -7.25 15.66
C MET A 331 13.65 -6.63 17.02
N LYS A 332 12.35 -6.53 17.33
CA LYS A 332 11.88 -6.07 18.65
C LYS A 332 12.24 -7.05 19.78
N SER A 333 12.20 -8.35 19.54
CA SER A 333 12.62 -9.36 20.53
C SER A 333 14.13 -9.31 20.80
N VAL A 334 14.95 -9.03 19.79
CA VAL A 334 16.40 -8.81 19.96
C VAL A 334 16.67 -7.50 20.71
N GLU A 335 16.00 -6.41 20.34
CA GLU A 335 16.13 -5.12 21.00
C GLU A 335 15.78 -5.18 22.49
N GLN A 336 14.70 -5.88 22.86
CA GLN A 336 14.32 -6.06 24.26
C GLN A 336 15.41 -6.78 25.06
N LYS A 337 16.01 -7.86 24.53
CA LYS A 337 17.10 -8.58 25.19
C LYS A 337 18.34 -7.71 25.38
N LEU A 338 18.69 -6.90 24.38
CA LEU A 338 19.80 -5.95 24.47
C LEU A 338 19.54 -4.85 25.52
N MET A 339 18.28 -4.44 25.70
CA MET A 339 17.88 -3.54 26.79
C MET A 339 17.98 -4.21 28.17
N GLU A 340 17.52 -5.45 28.32
CA GLU A 340 17.64 -6.24 29.55
C GLU A 340 19.12 -6.48 29.94
N GLU A 341 19.97 -6.84 28.97
CA GLU A 341 21.42 -6.94 29.17
C GLU A 341 22.04 -5.59 29.58
N LYS A 342 21.68 -4.51 28.88
CA LYS A 342 22.11 -3.13 29.18
C LYS A 342 21.76 -2.70 30.61
N GLU A 343 20.55 -3.01 31.08
CA GLU A 343 20.14 -2.69 32.45
C GLU A 343 20.98 -3.46 33.47
N SER A 344 21.25 -4.75 33.23
CA SER A 344 22.14 -5.55 34.10
C SER A 344 23.59 -5.02 34.14
N PHE A 345 24.11 -4.50 33.02
CA PHE A 345 25.42 -3.83 33.01
C PHE A 345 25.39 -2.51 33.79
N VAL A 346 24.32 -1.72 33.68
CA VAL A 346 24.14 -0.45 34.41
C VAL A 346 24.02 -0.67 35.92
N GLU A 347 23.38 -1.75 36.38
CA GLU A 347 23.38 -2.14 37.80
C GLU A 347 24.80 -2.49 38.27
N ARG A 348 25.49 -3.38 37.55
CA ARG A 348 26.87 -3.76 37.88
C ARG A 348 27.86 -2.57 37.84
N ILE A 349 27.59 -1.58 37.00
CA ILE A 349 28.32 -0.31 36.95
C ILE A 349 28.14 0.48 38.25
N LYS A 350 26.91 0.63 38.76
CA LYS A 350 26.62 1.32 40.02
C LYS A 350 27.27 0.61 41.21
N ASP A 351 27.23 -0.71 41.25
CA ASP A 351 27.88 -1.51 42.30
C ASP A 351 29.40 -1.25 42.32
N LEU A 352 30.04 -1.24 41.15
CA LEU A 352 31.48 -0.95 41.01
C LEU A 352 31.82 0.53 41.28
N GLU A 353 30.89 1.45 41.07
CA GLU A 353 31.04 2.87 41.44
C GLU A 353 30.93 3.05 42.96
N LEU A 354 30.03 2.32 43.64
CA LEU A 354 29.94 2.27 45.10
C LEU A 354 31.18 1.60 45.74
N GLU A 355 31.67 0.48 45.18
CA GLU A 355 32.95 -0.13 45.61
C GLU A 355 34.13 0.83 45.45
N LEU A 356 34.20 1.57 44.34
CA LEU A 356 35.26 2.57 44.12
C LEU A 356 35.15 3.75 45.08
N GLU A 357 33.94 4.18 45.45
CA GLU A 357 33.74 5.26 46.42
C GLU A 357 34.12 4.81 47.84
N THR A 358 33.80 3.58 48.26
CA THR A 358 34.23 3.07 49.58
C THR A 358 35.74 2.88 49.65
N GLU A 359 36.38 2.32 48.62
CA GLU A 359 37.84 2.22 48.52
C GLU A 359 38.53 3.58 48.44
N SER A 360 37.92 4.57 47.76
CA SER A 360 38.42 5.95 47.70
C SER A 360 38.42 6.60 49.09
N ASN A 361 37.31 6.49 49.83
CA ASN A 361 37.20 7.04 51.18
C ASN A 361 38.15 6.31 52.15
N HIS A 362 38.23 4.99 52.11
CA HIS A 362 39.18 4.25 52.94
C HIS A 362 40.64 4.59 52.62
N LYS A 363 40.99 4.78 51.35
CA LYS A 363 42.30 5.30 50.95
C LYS A 363 42.57 6.68 51.56
N ASN A 364 41.59 7.59 51.57
CA ASN A 364 41.74 8.93 52.13
C ASN A 364 41.93 8.89 53.65
N GLU A 365 41.23 7.99 54.36
CA GLU A 365 41.45 7.71 55.79
C GLU A 365 42.90 7.23 56.04
N MET A 366 43.37 6.23 55.29
CA MET A 366 44.74 5.71 55.41
C MET A 366 45.81 6.75 55.06
N GLU A 367 45.58 7.61 54.07
CA GLU A 367 46.49 8.73 53.76
C GLU A 367 46.49 9.80 54.87
N GLN A 368 45.36 10.00 55.56
CA GLN A 368 45.29 10.88 56.73
C GLN A 368 46.03 10.28 57.95
N GLU A 369 45.90 8.98 58.21
CA GLU A 369 46.68 8.28 59.25
C GLU A 369 48.19 8.33 58.96
N LEU A 370 48.60 8.11 57.71
CA LEU A 370 50.00 8.24 57.27
C LEU A 370 50.52 9.68 57.40
N SER A 371 49.68 10.69 57.16
CA SER A 371 50.02 12.09 57.39
C SER A 371 50.20 12.39 58.89
N ASN A 372 49.27 11.93 59.74
CA ASN A 372 49.32 12.13 61.19
C ASN A 372 50.56 11.46 61.81
N THR A 373 50.78 10.18 61.52
CA THR A 373 51.99 9.46 61.97
C THR A 373 53.27 10.05 61.37
N GLY A 374 53.21 10.62 60.17
CA GLY A 374 54.29 11.41 59.57
C GLY A 374 54.64 12.68 60.38
N TYR A 375 53.64 13.40 60.90
CA TYR A 375 53.86 14.52 61.83
C TYR A 375 54.44 14.06 63.17
N GLU A 376 53.93 12.97 63.75
CA GLU A 376 54.46 12.40 65.00
C GLU A 376 55.93 11.94 64.85
N ILE A 377 56.25 11.22 63.77
CA ILE A 377 57.63 10.79 63.45
C ILE A 377 58.54 12.01 63.28
N LYS A 378 58.05 13.08 62.65
CA LYS A 378 58.82 14.33 62.53
C LYS A 378 59.05 14.97 63.89
N GLN A 379 58.03 15.11 64.73
CA GLN A 379 58.16 15.67 66.08
C GLN A 379 59.15 14.84 66.91
N LEU A 380 58.99 13.53 66.97
CA LEU A 380 59.90 12.62 67.70
C LEU A 380 61.34 12.68 67.16
N LYS A 381 61.53 12.91 65.86
CA LYS A 381 62.85 13.11 65.25
C LYS A 381 63.48 14.44 65.67
N ASP A 382 62.70 15.52 65.69
CA ASP A 382 63.17 16.85 66.09
C ASP A 382 63.44 16.90 67.62
N GLU A 383 62.62 16.23 68.44
CA GLU A 383 62.85 16.02 69.88
C GLU A 383 64.10 15.16 70.15
N ASN A 384 64.25 14.03 69.45
CA ASN A 384 65.44 13.18 69.55
C ASN A 384 66.71 13.92 69.09
N LYS A 385 66.61 14.81 68.09
CA LYS A 385 67.72 15.70 67.72
C LYS A 385 68.07 16.64 68.88
N GLY A 386 67.09 17.30 69.49
CA GLY A 386 67.30 18.14 70.68
C GLY A 386 67.92 17.38 71.85
N LEU A 387 67.55 16.11 72.05
CA LEU A 387 68.17 15.22 73.04
C LEU A 387 69.59 14.79 72.66
N GLN A 388 69.91 14.64 71.37
CA GLN A 388 71.27 14.37 70.88
C GLN A 388 72.18 15.59 71.03
N ASP A 389 71.70 16.77 70.63
CA ASP A 389 72.40 18.05 70.78
C ASP A 389 72.71 18.31 72.27
N ARG A 390 71.72 18.13 73.16
CA ARG A 390 71.92 18.22 74.62
C ARG A 390 72.82 17.13 75.19
N ASN A 391 72.84 15.93 74.60
CA ASN A 391 73.82 14.88 74.95
C ASN A 391 75.24 15.25 74.51
N TYR A 392 75.40 15.99 73.42
CA TYR A 392 76.68 16.50 72.95
C TYR A 392 77.17 17.62 73.88
N GLU A 393 76.32 18.61 74.20
CA GLU A 393 76.59 19.63 75.22
C GLU A 393 77.06 19.02 76.55
N LEU A 394 76.30 18.05 77.08
CA LEU A 394 76.64 17.38 78.35
C LEU A 394 77.94 16.57 78.28
N ARG A 395 78.29 16.00 77.13
CA ARG A 395 79.59 15.32 76.94
C ARG A 395 80.73 16.33 76.93
N THR A 396 80.58 17.44 76.20
CA THR A 396 81.57 18.52 76.12
C THR A 396 81.83 19.10 77.51
N ALA A 397 80.78 19.44 78.26
CA ALA A 397 80.89 19.91 79.64
C ALA A 397 81.50 18.85 80.59
N MET A 398 81.24 17.55 80.37
CA MET A 398 81.88 16.48 81.14
C MET A 398 83.37 16.29 80.78
N THR A 399 83.79 16.55 79.54
CA THR A 399 85.22 16.56 79.17
C THR A 399 85.92 17.80 79.70
N GLU A 400 85.33 18.99 79.57
CA GLU A 400 85.86 20.25 80.15
C GLU A 400 86.06 20.11 81.66
N ARG A 401 85.05 19.62 82.40
CA ARG A 401 85.19 19.35 83.84
C ARG A 401 86.14 18.20 84.18
N GLY A 402 86.35 17.26 83.25
CA GLY A 402 87.38 16.22 83.37
C GLY A 402 88.79 16.79 83.25
N GLU A 403 88.98 17.77 82.37
CA GLU A 403 90.23 18.52 82.21
C GLU A 403 90.47 19.46 83.41
N GLU A 404 89.46 20.19 83.89
CA GLU A 404 89.51 20.95 85.16
C GLU A 404 89.99 20.09 86.32
N ILE A 405 89.40 18.89 86.50
CA ILE A 405 89.77 17.95 87.57
C ILE A 405 91.19 17.41 87.34
N SER A 406 91.60 17.16 86.09
CA SER A 406 92.96 16.71 85.76
C SER A 406 94.01 17.78 86.11
N ASP A 407 93.73 19.06 85.85
CA ASP A 407 94.64 20.16 86.19
C ASP A 407 94.66 20.44 87.70
N PHE A 408 93.50 20.37 88.38
CA PHE A 408 93.45 20.46 89.84
C PHE A 408 94.22 19.31 90.53
N LEU A 409 94.20 18.10 89.94
CA LEU A 409 95.02 16.98 90.41
C LEU A 409 96.52 17.21 90.18
N LYS A 410 96.93 17.77 89.04
CA LYS A 410 98.34 18.18 88.81
C LYS A 410 98.78 19.26 89.79
N GLU A 411 97.91 20.22 90.10
CA GLU A 411 98.19 21.25 91.11
C GLU A 411 98.33 20.64 92.51
N HIS A 412 97.47 19.68 92.89
CA HIS A 412 97.63 18.93 94.13
C HIS A 412 98.92 18.09 94.16
N GLU A 413 99.25 17.39 93.07
CA GLU A 413 100.48 16.59 92.97
C GLU A 413 101.74 17.47 93.07
N ASN A 414 101.74 18.67 92.48
CA ASN A 414 102.82 19.64 92.66
C ASN A 414 102.94 20.14 94.11
N ASN A 415 101.81 20.42 94.77
CA ASN A 415 101.77 20.84 96.17
C ASN A 415 102.20 19.69 97.12
N GLU A 416 101.83 18.44 96.83
CA GLU A 416 102.23 17.25 97.59
C GLU A 416 103.73 16.96 97.42
N ASN A 417 104.28 17.13 96.22
CA ASN A 417 105.73 17.09 96.00
C ASN A 417 106.46 18.20 96.76
N GLY A 418 105.89 19.41 96.85
CA GLY A 418 106.40 20.50 97.69
C GLY A 418 106.42 20.16 99.18
N ALA A 419 105.30 19.67 99.72
CA ALA A 419 105.19 19.21 101.10
C ALA A 419 106.11 18.01 101.41
N SER A 420 106.33 17.13 100.43
CA SER A 420 107.27 16.00 100.51
C SER A 420 108.73 16.48 100.62
N MET A 421 109.13 17.50 99.85
CA MET A 421 110.43 18.14 100.02
C MET A 421 110.61 18.76 101.42
N GLU A 422 109.58 19.42 101.94
CA GLU A 422 109.61 20.02 103.27
C GLU A 422 109.69 18.95 104.39
N ALA A 423 108.98 17.83 104.23
CA ALA A 423 109.07 16.67 105.11
C ALA A 423 110.46 16.00 105.08
N ILE A 424 111.13 15.96 103.91
CA ILE A 424 112.52 15.48 103.80
C ILE A 424 113.49 16.41 104.52
N SER A 425 113.29 17.73 104.43
CA SER A 425 114.09 18.74 105.16
C SER A 425 113.95 18.57 106.68
N LEU A 426 112.72 18.47 107.19
CA LEU A 426 112.45 18.22 108.61
C LEU A 426 113.03 16.87 109.08
N LYS A 427 113.02 15.84 108.24
CA LYS A 427 113.62 14.53 108.56
C LYS A 427 115.15 14.59 108.65
N ALA A 428 115.80 15.47 107.91
CA ALA A 428 117.23 15.75 108.08
C ALA A 428 117.51 16.46 109.43
N GLN A 429 116.68 17.43 109.83
CA GLN A 429 116.82 18.09 111.15
C GLN A 429 116.64 17.11 112.32
N VAL A 430 115.63 16.23 112.27
CA VAL A 430 115.41 15.21 113.31
C VAL A 430 116.60 14.26 113.45
N ASN A 431 117.26 13.90 112.34
CA ASN A 431 118.47 13.08 112.38
C ASN A 431 119.67 13.82 112.98
N ALA A 432 119.78 15.14 112.79
CA ALA A 432 120.83 15.96 113.43
C ALA A 432 120.62 16.06 114.95
N MET A 433 119.39 16.38 115.40
CA MET A 433 119.04 16.45 116.83
C MET A 433 119.28 15.10 117.54
N LYS A 434 119.09 13.99 116.84
CA LYS A 434 119.34 12.65 117.39
C LYS A 434 120.83 12.39 117.66
N LEU A 435 121.71 12.91 116.80
CA LEU A 435 123.16 12.85 116.98
C LEU A 435 123.64 13.70 118.16
N GLU A 436 123.02 14.87 118.40
CA GLU A 436 123.25 15.65 119.63
C GLU A 436 122.74 14.92 120.89
N LEU A 437 121.61 14.21 120.79
CA LEU A 437 121.05 13.44 121.92
C LEU A 437 122.00 12.30 122.36
N ASP A 438 122.60 11.59 121.40
CA ASP A 438 123.55 10.52 121.67
C ASP A 438 124.84 11.09 122.32
N MET A 439 125.34 12.24 121.86
CA MET A 439 126.47 12.96 122.49
C MET A 439 126.16 13.39 123.94
N LEU A 440 124.94 13.85 124.22
CA LEU A 440 124.48 14.19 125.58
C LEU A 440 124.33 12.94 126.47
N HIS A 441 124.02 11.78 125.89
CA HIS A 441 123.96 10.52 126.62
C HIS A 441 125.36 10.07 127.09
N GLU A 442 126.36 10.20 126.23
CA GLU A 442 127.79 9.96 126.55
C GLU A 442 128.26 10.87 127.69
N GLN A 443 127.95 12.17 127.64
CA GLN A 443 128.26 13.13 128.71
C GLN A 443 127.55 12.82 130.04
N LYS A 444 126.31 12.33 129.99
CA LYS A 444 125.56 11.91 131.19
C LYS A 444 126.24 10.72 131.90
N SER A 445 126.71 9.73 131.14
CA SER A 445 127.40 8.55 131.68
C SER A 445 128.68 8.93 132.46
N MET A 446 129.46 9.87 131.94
CA MET A 446 130.65 10.42 132.59
C MET A 446 130.33 11.09 133.94
N LEU A 447 129.22 11.83 134.03
CA LEU A 447 128.80 12.50 135.27
C LEU A 447 128.27 11.51 136.33
N GLU A 448 127.63 10.42 135.92
CA GLU A 448 127.13 9.39 136.85
C GLU A 448 128.30 8.67 137.57
N GLN A 449 129.40 8.35 136.87
CA GLN A 449 130.62 7.82 137.51
C GLN A 449 131.34 8.82 138.43
N GLN A 450 131.17 10.13 138.21
CA GLN A 450 131.75 11.15 139.08
C GLN A 450 130.97 11.28 140.39
N ASN A 451 129.64 11.17 140.33
CA ASN A 451 128.75 11.27 141.48
C ASN A 451 128.89 10.08 142.45
N GLU A 452 129.11 8.88 141.92
CA GLU A 452 129.31 7.64 142.69
C GLU A 452 130.60 7.65 143.55
N ARG A 453 131.59 8.47 143.18
CA ARG A 453 132.80 8.71 143.99
C ARG A 453 132.51 9.68 145.13
N SER A 454 131.81 10.78 144.86
CA SER A 454 131.42 11.78 145.86
C SER A 454 130.52 11.20 146.97
N GLN A 455 129.69 10.20 146.66
CA GLN A 455 128.86 9.51 147.65
C GLN A 455 129.65 8.78 148.75
N LYS A 456 130.94 8.47 148.55
CA LYS A 456 131.74 7.74 149.56
C LYS A 456 132.39 8.65 150.61
N GLU A 457 132.51 9.95 150.36
CA GLU A 457 133.13 10.89 151.33
C GLU A 457 132.11 11.46 152.32
N PHE A 458 130.84 11.62 151.92
CA PHE A 458 129.77 12.07 152.82
C PHE A 458 129.31 11.01 153.83
N ALA A 459 129.63 9.73 153.62
CA ALA A 459 129.17 8.62 154.46
C ALA A 459 129.73 8.65 155.90
N GLU A 460 130.85 9.36 156.15
CA GLU A 460 131.45 9.46 157.49
C GLU A 460 131.21 10.82 158.18
N GLN A 461 130.70 11.84 157.49
CA GLN A 461 130.36 13.15 158.09
C GLN A 461 128.95 13.19 158.74
N ALA A 462 128.77 12.33 159.75
CA ALA A 462 127.66 12.31 160.73
C ALA A 462 126.23 12.08 160.16
N LYS A 463 125.55 10.97 160.47
CA LYS A 463 124.98 10.62 161.80
C LYS A 463 123.83 11.52 162.32
N THR A 464 122.91 11.95 161.44
CA THR A 464 121.48 12.14 161.80
C THR A 464 120.62 11.52 160.69
N VAL A 465 120.18 10.26 160.75
CA VAL A 465 119.30 9.59 161.73
C VAL A 465 117.85 10.12 161.66
N GLU A 466 116.91 9.15 161.64
CA GLU A 466 115.44 9.23 161.76
C GLU A 466 114.55 9.63 160.55
N ARG A 467 113.49 8.80 160.42
CA ARG A 467 112.16 9.09 159.85
C ARG A 467 111.86 8.79 158.37
N ILE A 468 112.26 7.59 157.91
CA ILE A 468 111.42 6.80 156.98
C ILE A 468 110.25 6.22 157.78
N ALA A 469 108.99 6.31 157.30
CA ALA A 469 107.89 5.42 157.74
C ALA A 469 106.61 5.49 156.87
N GLU A 470 105.89 6.62 156.88
CA GLU A 470 104.43 6.62 156.67
C GLU A 470 103.87 6.57 155.21
N GLU A 471 102.87 5.68 155.04
CA GLU A 471 101.64 5.84 154.24
C GLU A 471 101.59 5.65 152.70
N ASN A 472 102.07 4.48 152.25
CA ASN A 472 101.48 3.79 151.09
C ASN A 472 100.00 3.36 151.36
N LYS A 473 98.99 4.24 151.14
CA LYS A 473 97.60 3.98 151.60
C LYS A 473 96.42 4.21 150.64
N GLN A 474 96.59 4.86 149.47
CA GLN A 474 95.48 5.50 148.72
C GLN A 474 94.93 4.73 147.48
N VAL A 475 95.43 3.55 147.12
CA VAL A 475 95.18 2.94 145.78
C VAL A 475 93.79 2.27 145.62
N ASN A 476 93.05 2.02 146.70
CA ASN A 476 91.97 1.00 146.69
C ASN A 476 90.57 1.48 146.20
N ILE A 477 90.39 2.71 145.70
CA ILE A 477 89.05 3.27 145.42
C ILE A 477 88.55 2.99 143.98
N MET A 478 88.21 1.71 143.80
CA MET A 478 86.86 1.30 143.40
C MET A 478 86.29 1.81 142.05
N CYS A 479 86.46 0.98 141.01
CA CYS A 479 85.43 0.17 140.34
C CYS A 479 84.04 0.71 139.93
N ASN A 480 83.61 1.93 140.28
CA ASN A 480 82.23 2.42 140.07
C ASN A 480 81.91 2.85 138.61
N LYS A 481 82.84 2.62 137.68
CA LYS A 481 82.81 3.05 136.27
C LYS A 481 81.62 2.51 135.44
N MET A 482 80.91 1.49 135.91
CA MET A 482 80.15 0.58 135.03
C MET A 482 78.64 0.85 134.90
N LYS A 483 78.04 1.77 135.68
CA LYS A 483 76.57 1.97 135.73
C LYS A 483 76.00 3.07 134.82
N GLN A 484 76.81 3.92 134.21
CA GLN A 484 76.29 5.13 133.51
C GLN A 484 75.69 4.85 132.12
N ASN A 485 76.16 3.83 131.41
CA ASN A 485 75.86 3.67 129.97
C ASN A 485 74.43 3.24 129.63
N GLN A 486 73.64 2.75 130.58
CA GLN A 486 72.31 2.16 130.30
C GLN A 486 71.20 3.20 130.08
N ARG A 487 71.29 4.41 130.67
CA ARG A 487 70.18 5.39 130.70
C ARG A 487 70.17 6.42 129.57
N LEU A 488 71.23 6.56 128.79
CA LEU A 488 71.27 7.60 127.75
C LEU A 488 70.41 7.23 126.52
N ALA A 489 70.21 5.93 126.27
CA ALA A 489 69.48 5.41 125.12
C ALA A 489 67.98 5.80 125.12
N GLU A 490 67.39 5.99 126.31
CA GLU A 490 65.99 6.35 126.49
C GLU A 490 65.66 7.76 125.99
N ARG A 491 66.65 8.67 125.90
CA ARG A 491 66.42 10.05 125.41
C ARG A 491 66.18 10.15 123.89
N LYS A 492 65.96 9.02 123.21
CA LYS A 492 65.49 8.93 121.83
C LYS A 492 63.95 8.98 121.70
N MET A 493 63.20 8.94 122.80
CA MET A 493 61.73 8.87 122.80
C MET A 493 60.99 10.16 122.40
N GLU A 494 61.64 11.32 122.39
CA GLU A 494 61.03 12.61 121.99
C GLU A 494 61.97 13.32 120.99
N GLU A 495 61.98 13.04 119.69
CA GLU A 495 60.91 12.58 118.77
C GLU A 495 59.89 13.68 118.43
N LEU A 496 58.78 13.80 119.17
CA LEU A 496 57.62 14.65 118.83
C LEU A 496 57.91 16.15 118.53
N ALA A 497 59.04 16.70 118.99
CA ALA A 497 59.39 18.09 118.73
C ALA A 497 59.75 18.39 117.25
N GLU A 498 59.97 17.35 116.43
CA GLU A 498 60.44 17.48 115.05
C GLU A 498 59.32 17.82 114.04
N GLU A 499 58.06 17.55 114.37
CA GLU A 499 56.94 17.73 113.44
C GLU A 499 56.38 19.16 113.42
N PHE A 500 56.36 19.85 114.57
CA PHE A 500 55.69 21.15 114.69
C PHE A 500 56.36 22.27 113.91
N ARG A 501 57.70 22.28 113.81
CA ARG A 501 58.46 23.34 113.14
C ARG A 501 58.18 23.41 111.63
N LYS A 502 58.21 22.27 110.95
CA LYS A 502 58.00 22.15 109.49
C LYS A 502 56.70 22.83 109.02
N LYS A 503 55.62 22.69 109.80
CA LYS A 503 54.29 23.20 109.44
C LYS A 503 54.15 24.74 109.44
N MET A 504 55.07 25.47 110.06
CA MET A 504 55.08 26.94 110.05
C MET A 504 55.83 27.52 108.84
N GLU A 505 56.97 26.93 108.47
CA GLU A 505 57.87 27.49 107.44
C GLU A 505 57.26 27.49 106.03
N ASP A 506 56.46 26.47 105.68
CA ASP A 506 55.82 26.37 104.36
C ASP A 506 54.74 27.43 104.14
N ASN A 507 53.97 27.78 105.19
CA ASN A 507 52.96 28.84 105.13
C ASN A 507 53.59 30.22 104.89
N ILE A 508 54.75 30.48 105.49
CA ILE A 508 55.51 31.73 105.31
C ILE A 508 56.05 31.83 103.87
N ARG A 509 56.45 30.70 103.27
CA ARG A 509 57.00 30.65 101.91
C ARG A 509 55.96 30.97 100.82
N LEU A 510 54.74 30.45 100.98
CA LEU A 510 53.61 30.67 100.05
C LEU A 510 53.09 32.11 100.02
N LEU A 511 53.16 32.85 101.14
CA LEU A 511 52.70 34.25 101.21
C LEU A 511 53.62 35.19 100.41
N HIS A 512 54.94 35.04 100.54
CA HIS A 512 55.90 35.91 99.85
C HIS A 512 55.79 35.86 98.32
N GLN A 513 55.58 34.68 97.74
CA GLN A 513 55.45 34.52 96.29
C GLN A 513 54.18 35.20 95.73
N ARG A 514 53.07 35.21 96.48
CA ARG A 514 51.82 35.85 96.04
C ARG A 514 51.92 37.39 95.98
N ILE A 515 52.70 37.99 96.89
CA ILE A 515 52.92 39.44 96.92
C ILE A 515 53.72 39.87 95.67
N HIS A 516 54.83 39.18 95.39
CA HIS A 516 55.74 39.53 94.29
C HIS A 516 55.09 39.49 92.89
N VAL A 517 54.13 38.58 92.67
CA VAL A 517 53.39 38.49 91.39
C VAL A 517 52.35 39.62 91.24
N ALA A 518 51.73 40.05 92.34
CA ALA A 518 50.73 41.13 92.31
C ALA A 518 51.35 42.49 91.97
N GLU A 519 52.55 42.78 92.48
CA GLU A 519 53.24 44.05 92.23
C GLU A 519 53.76 44.17 90.80
N GLN A 520 54.18 43.06 90.17
CA GLN A 520 54.64 43.07 88.79
C GLN A 520 53.50 43.37 87.79
N LEU A 521 52.38 42.65 87.89
CA LEU A 521 51.20 42.84 87.03
C LEU A 521 50.60 44.26 87.14
N ASN A 522 50.73 44.91 88.30
CA ASN A 522 50.23 46.28 88.50
C ASN A 522 51.08 47.32 87.75
N ASN A 523 52.41 47.13 87.70
CA ASN A 523 53.31 48.03 86.98
C ASN A 523 53.21 47.87 85.44
N GLU A 524 53.04 46.65 84.94
CA GLU A 524 52.92 46.39 83.50
C GLU A 524 51.61 46.96 82.91
N ASN A 525 50.47 46.79 83.60
CA ASN A 525 49.19 47.39 83.21
C ASN A 525 49.24 48.92 83.13
N LYS A 526 49.96 49.58 84.07
CA LYS A 526 50.10 51.03 84.12
C LYS A 526 50.82 51.60 82.88
N ASN A 527 51.82 50.89 82.37
CA ASN A 527 52.55 51.29 81.17
C ASN A 527 51.73 51.04 79.88
N SER A 528 51.00 49.92 79.81
CA SER A 528 50.15 49.57 78.67
C SER A 528 49.04 50.61 78.40
N CYS A 529 48.44 51.14 79.48
CA CYS A 529 47.43 52.19 79.41
C CYS A 529 47.97 53.49 78.77
N ASN A 530 49.14 53.96 79.22
CA ASN A 530 49.77 55.18 78.70
C ASN A 530 50.11 55.09 77.21
N MET A 531 50.75 53.98 76.78
CA MET A 531 51.12 53.75 75.37
C MET A 531 49.91 53.61 74.44
N THR A 532 48.73 53.30 74.98
CA THR A 532 47.49 53.16 74.20
C THR A 532 46.76 54.50 74.10
N LYS A 533 46.77 55.32 75.16
CA LYS A 533 46.25 56.69 75.13
C LYS A 533 46.97 57.58 74.09
N GLN A 534 48.30 57.51 74.05
CA GLN A 534 49.12 58.41 73.23
C GLN A 534 48.87 58.23 71.71
N ARG A 535 48.69 56.97 71.26
CA ARG A 535 48.37 56.65 69.85
C ARG A 535 47.04 57.24 69.39
N TYR A 536 46.00 57.18 70.23
CA TYR A 536 44.70 57.79 69.89
C TYR A 536 44.75 59.32 69.82
N GLU A 537 45.64 59.98 70.57
CA GLU A 537 45.82 61.44 70.48
C GLU A 537 46.56 61.85 69.19
N GLU A 538 47.44 60.99 68.67
CA GLU A 538 48.17 61.19 67.41
C GLU A 538 47.31 60.88 66.16
N GLU A 539 46.55 59.78 66.16
CA GLU A 539 45.68 59.40 65.03
C GLU A 539 44.53 60.41 64.80
N ASN A 540 43.91 60.92 65.87
CA ASN A 540 42.86 61.94 65.75
C ASN A 540 43.37 63.26 65.14
N LYS A 541 44.63 63.64 65.38
CA LYS A 541 45.24 64.82 64.78
C LYS A 541 45.36 64.69 63.25
N VAL A 542 45.85 63.53 62.79
CA VAL A 542 46.04 63.23 61.35
C VAL A 542 44.70 63.11 60.59
N LEU A 543 43.62 62.71 61.28
CA LEU A 543 42.28 62.70 60.69
C LEU A 543 41.68 64.10 60.57
N GLY A 544 41.87 64.97 61.57
CA GLY A 544 41.43 66.38 61.51
C GLY A 544 42.09 67.16 60.36
N GLU A 545 43.40 66.97 60.17
CA GLU A 545 44.18 67.61 59.10
C GLU A 545 43.73 67.18 57.68
N LYS A 546 43.12 66.01 57.53
CA LYS A 546 42.51 65.55 56.26
C LYS A 546 41.11 66.11 56.01
N VAL A 547 40.27 66.26 57.03
CA VAL A 547 38.92 66.83 56.87
C VAL A 547 39.02 68.29 56.39
N THR A 548 39.90 69.09 57.02
CA THR A 548 40.14 70.48 56.57
C THR A 548 40.59 70.58 55.12
N SER A 549 41.41 69.64 54.62
CA SER A 549 41.86 69.67 53.22
C SER A 549 40.72 69.50 52.19
N TYR A 550 39.71 68.68 52.49
CA TYR A 550 38.56 68.47 51.59
C TYR A 550 37.49 69.58 51.69
N GLU A 551 37.40 70.28 52.82
CA GLU A 551 36.49 71.43 52.98
C GLU A 551 36.97 72.68 52.22
N GLU A 552 38.29 72.79 51.94
CA GLU A 552 38.84 73.90 51.17
C GLU A 552 38.68 73.71 49.64
N GLU A 553 38.81 72.50 49.11
CA GLU A 553 38.61 72.21 47.67
C GLU A 553 37.16 72.43 47.21
N LEU A 554 36.16 72.13 48.05
CA LEU A 554 34.74 72.27 47.73
C LEU A 554 34.24 73.73 47.62
N LYS A 555 35.12 74.73 47.82
CA LYS A 555 34.76 76.15 47.88
C LYS A 555 34.98 76.93 46.57
N VAL A 556 35.57 76.30 45.54
CA VAL A 556 36.16 77.01 44.38
C VAL A 556 35.38 76.86 43.05
N LEU A 557 34.47 75.88 42.90
CA LEU A 557 33.75 75.62 41.63
C LEU A 557 32.21 75.68 41.78
N LYS A 558 31.59 76.79 41.36
CA LYS A 558 30.15 77.08 41.57
C LYS A 558 29.52 78.00 40.48
N GLU A 559 29.19 77.50 39.27
CA GLU A 559 28.49 78.24 38.16
C GLU A 559 27.91 77.30 37.02
N GLY A 560 26.61 77.40 36.56
CA GLY A 560 26.00 76.73 35.32
C GLY A 560 24.49 76.24 35.28
N ALA A 561 23.75 76.15 34.10
CA ALA A 561 22.30 75.69 33.82
C ALA A 561 21.92 75.44 32.27
N LYS A 562 20.73 75.18 31.60
CA LYS A 562 19.21 75.00 31.79
C LYS A 562 18.35 74.54 30.50
N ASP A 563 17.04 74.11 30.61
CA ASP A 563 15.82 74.02 29.64
C ASP A 563 15.69 72.98 28.43
N SER A 564 14.60 72.70 27.62
CA SER A 564 13.27 73.31 27.15
C SER A 564 12.07 72.35 26.63
N ALA A 565 11.23 72.64 25.57
CA ALA A 565 9.86 71.99 25.23
C ALA A 565 9.31 71.92 23.71
N THR A 566 8.02 71.48 23.40
CA THR A 566 7.52 70.91 22.05
C THR A 566 6.13 71.34 21.29
N PRO A 567 5.06 70.54 20.85
CA PRO A 567 4.39 70.58 19.45
C PRO A 567 2.80 70.45 19.21
N MET A 568 2.21 70.59 17.95
CA MET A 568 0.79 70.24 17.40
C MET A 568 0.53 70.74 15.88
N VAL A 569 -0.54 70.61 14.99
CA VAL A 569 -1.75 69.75 14.56
C VAL A 569 -2.42 70.21 13.16
N CYS A 570 -3.47 69.55 12.55
CA CYS A 570 -4.12 69.72 11.15
C CYS A 570 -5.67 70.11 11.11
N VAL A 571 -6.60 70.16 10.07
CA VAL A 571 -6.91 69.67 8.64
C VAL A 571 -7.74 70.76 7.80
N PRO A 572 -8.77 70.65 6.84
CA PRO A 572 -9.58 69.64 6.03
C PRO A 572 -9.90 69.95 4.46
N ASP A 573 -10.95 69.40 3.76
CA ASP A 573 -11.35 69.60 2.28
C ASP A 573 -12.81 69.13 1.80
N TRP A 574 -13.40 69.50 0.59
CA TRP A 574 -14.63 68.94 -0.15
C TRP A 574 -15.07 69.54 -1.58
N SER A 575 -15.99 68.94 -2.42
CA SER A 575 -16.55 69.45 -3.78
C SER A 575 -17.81 68.74 -4.46
N GLU A 576 -18.45 69.24 -5.58
CA GLU A 576 -19.76 68.77 -6.24
C GLU A 576 -20.08 69.20 -7.76
N LEU A 577 -20.95 68.52 -8.61
CA LEU A 577 -21.48 68.96 -9.99
C LEU A 577 -22.53 68.05 -10.82
N ASP A 578 -23.43 68.60 -11.73
CA ASP A 578 -24.30 67.88 -12.77
C ASP A 578 -25.00 68.77 -13.92
N LEU A 579 -25.61 68.21 -15.04
CA LEU A 579 -26.81 68.65 -15.91
C LEU A 579 -26.92 68.11 -17.41
N ILE A 580 -28.13 67.77 -18.00
CA ILE A 580 -28.41 67.45 -19.48
C ILE A 580 -29.91 67.36 -19.99
N ASP A 581 -30.29 67.56 -21.30
CA ASP A 581 -31.64 67.26 -21.94
C ASP A 581 -31.74 67.12 -23.55
N GLU A 582 -32.94 66.84 -24.15
CA GLU A 582 -33.54 66.88 -25.56
C GLU A 582 -33.26 65.79 -26.67
N LYS A 583 -34.27 65.13 -27.32
CA LYS A 583 -34.07 63.78 -28.01
C LYS A 583 -34.98 63.07 -29.10
N VAL A 584 -36.30 63.32 -29.27
CA VAL A 584 -37.30 62.19 -29.37
C VAL A 584 -37.36 61.21 -30.57
N GLU A 585 -37.83 61.52 -31.80
CA GLU A 585 -38.07 60.45 -32.81
C GLU A 585 -36.80 59.81 -33.40
N GLU A 586 -35.64 60.48 -33.31
CA GLU A 586 -34.35 59.80 -33.52
C GLU A 586 -34.23 58.57 -32.61
N GLN A 587 -34.79 58.61 -31.39
CA GLN A 587 -34.78 57.48 -30.47
C GLN A 587 -35.43 56.22 -31.05
N ARG A 588 -36.39 56.29 -31.99
CA ARG A 588 -37.13 55.09 -32.41
C ARG A 588 -36.31 54.16 -33.30
N GLU A 589 -35.72 54.70 -34.37
CA GLU A 589 -34.79 53.94 -35.22
C GLU A 589 -33.42 53.74 -34.55
N TYR A 590 -33.01 54.64 -33.65
CA TYR A 590 -31.90 54.40 -32.73
C TYR A 590 -32.16 53.19 -31.81
N ILE A 591 -33.35 53.07 -31.19
CA ILE A 591 -33.74 51.91 -30.36
C ILE A 591 -33.69 50.63 -31.18
N LYS A 592 -34.22 50.61 -32.41
CA LYS A 592 -34.19 49.43 -33.27
C LYS A 592 -32.76 49.01 -33.63
N ARG A 593 -31.91 49.95 -34.07
CA ARG A 593 -30.47 49.69 -34.29
C ARG A 593 -29.74 49.29 -33.01
N ARG A 594 -30.08 49.89 -31.86
CA ARG A 594 -29.54 49.58 -30.53
C ARG A 594 -29.96 48.18 -30.06
N VAL A 595 -31.18 47.72 -30.35
CA VAL A 595 -31.64 46.35 -30.06
C VAL A 595 -30.93 45.33 -30.94
N SER A 596 -30.77 45.57 -32.24
CA SER A 596 -29.97 44.69 -33.11
C SER A 596 -28.49 44.65 -32.69
N LYS A 597 -27.90 45.81 -32.38
CA LYS A 597 -26.53 45.92 -31.84
C LYS A 597 -26.38 45.17 -30.52
N MET A 598 -27.30 45.36 -29.58
CA MET A 598 -27.35 44.67 -28.29
C MET A 598 -27.55 43.15 -28.45
N MET A 599 -28.32 42.70 -29.44
CA MET A 599 -28.45 41.27 -29.75
C MET A 599 -27.13 40.67 -30.25
N CYS A 600 -26.42 41.37 -31.15
CA CYS A 600 -25.08 40.96 -31.58
C CYS A 600 -24.07 40.99 -30.41
N GLU A 601 -24.09 42.02 -29.58
CA GLU A 601 -23.27 42.12 -28.36
C GLU A 601 -23.54 40.94 -27.42
N VAL A 602 -24.81 40.63 -27.11
CA VAL A 602 -25.21 39.47 -26.30
C VAL A 602 -24.76 38.14 -26.95
N GLN A 603 -24.77 38.02 -28.27
CA GLN A 603 -24.23 36.83 -28.95
C GLN A 603 -22.71 36.73 -28.83
N THR A 604 -21.96 37.82 -28.97
CA THR A 604 -20.51 37.83 -28.73
C THR A 604 -20.16 37.54 -27.27
N TRP A 605 -20.91 38.10 -26.31
CA TRP A 605 -20.82 37.76 -24.88
C TRP A 605 -21.12 36.28 -24.63
N LYS A 606 -22.12 35.69 -25.29
CA LYS A 606 -22.44 34.25 -25.19
C LYS A 606 -21.32 33.36 -25.73
N GLN A 607 -20.63 33.78 -26.80
CA GLN A 607 -19.45 33.09 -27.32
C GLN A 607 -18.23 33.26 -26.39
N TRP A 608 -18.00 34.47 -25.87
CA TRP A 608 -16.96 34.78 -24.89
C TRP A 608 -17.14 33.98 -23.60
N MET A 609 -18.36 33.92 -23.06
CA MET A 609 -18.71 33.08 -21.90
C MET A 609 -18.49 31.60 -22.17
N LYS A 610 -18.82 31.08 -23.37
CA LYS A 610 -18.48 29.70 -23.75
C LYS A 610 -16.96 29.45 -23.72
N LYS A 611 -16.16 30.37 -24.30
CA LYS A 611 -14.70 30.27 -24.29
C LYS A 611 -14.15 30.31 -22.86
N LYS A 612 -14.58 31.29 -22.05
CA LYS A 612 -14.17 31.45 -20.65
C LYS A 612 -14.58 30.27 -19.78
N ASN A 613 -15.75 29.68 -20.00
CA ASN A 613 -16.15 28.46 -19.28
C ASN A 613 -15.32 27.22 -19.68
N GLY A 614 -14.80 27.19 -20.92
CA GLY A 614 -13.78 26.22 -21.34
C GLY A 614 -12.44 26.44 -20.63
N GLU A 615 -11.92 27.68 -20.65
CA GLU A 615 -10.69 28.06 -19.94
C GLU A 615 -10.78 27.78 -18.43
N VAL A 616 -11.93 28.04 -17.80
CA VAL A 616 -12.19 27.74 -16.38
C VAL A 616 -12.27 26.22 -16.11
N LYS A 617 -12.79 25.42 -17.05
CA LYS A 617 -12.80 23.95 -16.93
C LYS A 617 -11.38 23.38 -17.01
N GLU A 618 -10.58 23.86 -17.96
CA GLU A 618 -9.17 23.47 -18.11
C GLU A 618 -8.32 23.90 -16.89
N LEU A 619 -8.57 25.10 -16.35
CA LEU A 619 -7.95 25.56 -15.11
C LEU A 619 -8.38 24.73 -13.90
N LYS A 620 -9.66 24.34 -13.81
CA LYS A 620 -10.13 23.44 -12.75
C LYS A 620 -9.44 22.08 -12.84
N GLU A 621 -9.35 21.49 -14.03
CA GLU A 621 -8.68 20.20 -14.24
C GLU A 621 -7.20 20.27 -13.82
N LYS A 622 -6.49 21.35 -14.19
CA LYS A 622 -5.11 21.61 -13.72
C LYS A 622 -5.02 21.77 -12.20
N VAL A 623 -5.95 22.49 -11.58
CA VAL A 623 -6.00 22.67 -10.11
C VAL A 623 -6.29 21.35 -9.39
N ASP A 624 -7.16 20.51 -9.93
CA ASP A 624 -7.51 19.22 -9.33
C ASP A 624 -6.33 18.22 -9.47
N CYS A 625 -5.62 18.19 -10.62
CA CYS A 625 -4.36 17.44 -10.76
C CYS A 625 -3.24 17.96 -9.84
N LEU A 626 -3.17 19.27 -9.57
CA LEU A 626 -2.19 19.84 -8.63
C LEU A 626 -2.50 19.48 -7.17
N LYS A 627 -3.77 19.31 -6.79
CA LYS A 627 -4.14 18.76 -5.46
C LYS A 627 -3.75 17.30 -5.34
N GLU A 628 -4.02 16.49 -6.35
CA GLU A 628 -3.63 15.09 -6.37
C GLU A 628 -2.10 14.94 -6.24
N LEU A 629 -1.33 15.74 -6.97
CA LEU A 629 0.12 15.80 -6.84
C LEU A 629 0.57 16.28 -5.44
N LEU A 630 -0.10 17.28 -4.86
CA LEU A 630 0.20 17.77 -3.51
C LEU A 630 -0.05 16.68 -2.45
N ASN A 631 -1.22 16.04 -2.47
CA ASN A 631 -1.56 14.94 -1.57
C ASN A 631 -0.51 13.81 -1.65
N ASN A 632 -0.13 13.40 -2.87
CA ASN A 632 0.91 12.38 -3.07
C ASN A 632 2.27 12.82 -2.49
N LYS A 633 2.58 14.12 -2.46
CA LYS A 633 3.80 14.65 -1.81
C LYS A 633 3.68 14.79 -0.30
N GLU A 634 2.50 15.07 0.24
CA GLU A 634 2.23 15.01 1.68
C GLU A 634 2.36 13.57 2.20
N GLU A 635 1.88 12.57 1.44
CA GLU A 635 2.07 11.14 1.74
C GLU A 635 3.55 10.72 1.66
N GLU A 636 4.29 11.13 0.62
CA GLU A 636 5.75 10.93 0.55
C GLU A 636 6.48 11.58 1.74
N GLU A 637 6.09 12.79 2.14
CA GLU A 637 6.71 13.50 3.28
C GLU A 637 6.43 12.77 4.60
N LEU A 638 5.21 12.28 4.83
CA LEU A 638 4.87 11.48 6.01
C LEU A 638 5.71 10.19 6.08
N LEU A 639 5.85 9.46 4.96
CA LEU A 639 6.69 8.27 4.86
C LEU A 639 8.18 8.57 5.08
N LEU A 640 8.66 9.76 4.71
CA LEU A 640 10.03 10.20 5.01
C LEU A 640 10.20 10.60 6.48
N ARG A 641 9.24 11.30 7.07
CA ARG A 641 9.23 11.67 8.50
C ARG A 641 9.25 10.43 9.40
N GLU A 642 8.45 9.41 9.08
CA GLU A 642 8.48 8.16 9.85
C GLU A 642 9.84 7.45 9.75
N LYS A 643 10.43 7.38 8.54
CA LYS A 643 11.78 6.80 8.35
C LYS A 643 12.86 7.57 9.12
N VAL A 644 12.79 8.90 9.15
CA VAL A 644 13.70 9.73 9.97
C VAL A 644 13.55 9.39 11.45
N TRP A 645 12.32 9.36 11.98
CA TRP A 645 12.06 9.01 13.37
C TRP A 645 12.55 7.60 13.74
N GLN A 646 12.34 6.61 12.86
CA GLN A 646 12.86 5.25 13.03
C GLN A 646 14.41 5.21 13.05
N LEU A 647 15.09 6.05 12.25
CA LEU A 647 16.55 6.15 12.24
C LEU A 647 17.09 6.88 13.48
N GLU A 648 16.47 7.97 13.91
CA GLU A 648 16.80 8.68 15.15
C GLU A 648 16.68 7.75 16.37
N ALA A 649 15.62 6.95 16.42
CA ALA A 649 15.43 5.95 17.47
C ALA A 649 16.53 4.87 17.46
N LYS A 650 17.03 4.44 16.29
CA LYS A 650 18.15 3.49 16.19
C LYS A 650 19.47 4.11 16.63
N VAL A 651 19.81 5.30 16.13
CA VAL A 651 21.02 6.04 16.51
C VAL A 651 21.06 6.33 18.01
N SER A 652 19.91 6.60 18.64
CA SER A 652 19.83 6.76 20.10
C SER A 652 20.12 5.48 20.89
N LYS A 653 19.77 4.29 20.35
CA LYS A 653 20.04 2.99 20.98
C LYS A 653 21.51 2.62 20.82
N GLU A 654 22.02 2.68 19.58
CA GLU A 654 23.44 2.47 19.24
C GLU A 654 24.36 3.41 20.04
N GLY A 655 23.98 4.68 20.23
CA GLY A 655 24.71 5.64 21.06
C GLY A 655 24.78 5.22 22.54
N GLY A 656 23.68 4.68 23.08
CA GLY A 656 23.64 4.16 24.44
C GLY A 656 24.42 2.85 24.62
N GLU A 657 24.36 1.94 23.66
CA GLU A 657 25.16 0.70 23.65
C GLU A 657 26.65 1.03 23.57
N LYS A 658 27.04 1.96 22.70
CA LYS A 658 28.42 2.45 22.58
C LYS A 658 28.93 3.10 23.87
N MET A 659 28.07 3.81 24.62
CA MET A 659 28.41 4.35 25.93
C MET A 659 28.72 3.23 26.94
N ASN A 660 27.87 2.20 27.02
CA ASN A 660 28.10 1.02 27.87
C ASN A 660 29.39 0.27 27.51
N LEU A 661 29.64 0.06 26.21
CA LEU A 661 30.87 -0.56 25.72
C LEU A 661 32.11 0.27 26.09
N THR A 662 32.03 1.60 26.00
CA THR A 662 33.12 2.50 26.43
C THR A 662 33.37 2.38 27.95
N GLN A 663 32.32 2.28 28.77
CA GLN A 663 32.45 2.17 30.23
C GLN A 663 33.01 0.81 30.66
N THR A 664 32.57 -0.29 30.03
CA THR A 664 33.09 -1.65 30.28
C THR A 664 34.54 -1.79 29.82
N VAL A 665 34.93 -1.21 28.68
CA VAL A 665 36.35 -1.09 28.27
C VAL A 665 37.16 -0.36 29.33
N SER A 666 36.70 0.79 29.84
CA SER A 666 37.41 1.53 30.90
C SER A 666 37.53 0.73 32.22
N GLN A 667 36.54 -0.10 32.56
CA GLN A 667 36.65 -1.03 33.69
C GLN A 667 37.68 -2.15 33.44
N LEU A 668 37.82 -2.64 32.21
CA LEU A 668 38.83 -3.62 31.83
C LEU A 668 40.23 -3.02 31.85
N GLU A 669 40.42 -1.81 31.31
CA GLU A 669 41.69 -1.05 31.38
C GLU A 669 42.16 -0.88 32.83
N LYS A 670 41.26 -0.46 33.73
CA LYS A 670 41.55 -0.36 35.18
C LYS A 670 41.96 -1.70 35.80
N LYS A 671 41.36 -2.81 35.38
CA LYS A 671 41.71 -4.17 35.85
C LYS A 671 43.06 -4.65 35.30
N VAL A 672 43.35 -4.39 34.03
CA VAL A 672 44.66 -4.68 33.41
C VAL A 672 45.76 -3.88 34.11
N GLY A 673 45.57 -2.59 34.34
CA GLY A 673 46.54 -1.75 35.08
C GLY A 673 46.80 -2.23 36.51
N LYS A 674 45.77 -2.70 37.24
CA LYS A 674 45.95 -3.35 38.55
C LYS A 674 46.78 -4.64 38.44
N LEU A 675 46.49 -5.50 37.47
CA LEU A 675 47.24 -6.75 37.26
C LEU A 675 48.70 -6.51 36.84
N GLU A 676 48.96 -5.53 35.98
CA GLU A 676 50.32 -5.13 35.60
C GLU A 676 51.14 -4.62 36.78
N LYS A 677 50.53 -3.84 37.70
CA LYS A 677 51.21 -3.37 38.91
C LYS A 677 51.57 -4.54 39.83
N ASN A 678 50.61 -5.43 40.09
CA ASN A 678 50.82 -6.62 40.90
C ASN A 678 51.91 -7.54 40.30
N LEU A 679 52.00 -7.64 38.97
CA LEU A 679 53.03 -8.44 38.29
C LEU A 679 54.42 -7.83 38.47
N LYS A 680 54.56 -6.50 38.29
CA LYS A 680 55.82 -5.77 38.52
C LYS A 680 56.31 -5.93 39.96
N GLU A 681 55.42 -5.79 40.94
CA GLU A 681 55.73 -6.01 42.36
C GLU A 681 56.21 -7.45 42.65
N LYS A 682 55.63 -8.45 41.97
CA LYS A 682 56.06 -9.85 42.10
C LYS A 682 57.41 -10.13 41.42
N ASP A 683 57.70 -9.50 40.29
CA ASP A 683 59.02 -9.59 39.67
C ASP A 683 60.10 -8.93 40.55
N GLU A 684 59.81 -7.78 41.17
CA GLU A 684 60.70 -7.11 42.14
C GLU A 684 60.93 -7.97 43.40
N GLU A 685 59.88 -8.59 43.97
CA GLU A 685 60.00 -9.56 45.06
C GLU A 685 60.94 -10.71 44.68
N LEU A 686 60.75 -11.30 43.48
CA LEU A 686 61.54 -12.43 42.96
C LEU A 686 63.01 -12.04 42.72
N VAL A 687 63.28 -10.84 42.19
CA VAL A 687 64.64 -10.30 42.08
C VAL A 687 65.28 -10.18 43.46
N SER A 688 64.60 -9.55 44.44
CA SER A 688 65.13 -9.41 45.80
C SER A 688 65.40 -10.76 46.48
N LEU A 689 64.56 -11.77 46.23
CA LEU A 689 64.73 -13.12 46.72
C LEU A 689 65.89 -13.83 46.03
N GLY A 690 66.09 -13.57 44.73
CA GLY A 690 67.25 -14.02 43.96
C GLY A 690 68.56 -13.45 44.51
N GLU A 691 68.57 -12.18 44.93
CA GLU A 691 69.74 -11.55 45.56
C GLU A 691 70.01 -12.10 46.97
N LYS A 692 68.97 -12.23 47.81
CA LYS A 692 69.08 -12.90 49.13
C LYS A 692 69.63 -14.32 49.02
N LYS A 693 69.21 -15.08 47.99
CA LYS A 693 69.75 -16.43 47.69
C LYS A 693 71.22 -16.38 47.23
N LYS A 694 71.59 -15.46 46.33
CA LYS A 694 72.99 -15.25 45.91
C LYS A 694 73.89 -14.91 47.11
N GLU A 695 73.42 -14.04 48.00
CA GLU A 695 74.17 -13.62 49.19
C GLU A 695 74.32 -14.75 50.21
N ALA A 696 73.26 -15.51 50.49
CA ALA A 696 73.36 -16.72 51.33
C ALA A 696 74.37 -17.74 50.77
N ILE A 697 74.46 -17.88 49.44
CA ILE A 697 75.48 -18.71 48.79
C ILE A 697 76.88 -18.14 49.00
N ARG A 698 77.10 -16.82 48.85
CA ARG A 698 78.41 -16.17 49.13
C ARG A 698 78.85 -16.39 50.57
N GLN A 699 77.95 -16.22 51.53
CA GLN A 699 78.24 -16.41 52.96
C GLN A 699 78.60 -17.87 53.27
N LEU A 700 77.88 -18.82 52.67
CA LEU A 700 78.21 -20.25 52.80
C LEU A 700 79.56 -20.59 52.17
N CYS A 701 79.90 -20.03 51.00
CA CYS A 701 81.23 -20.15 50.41
C CYS A 701 82.33 -19.59 51.33
N PHE A 702 82.13 -18.39 51.89
CA PHE A 702 83.10 -17.79 52.83
C PHE A 702 83.34 -18.65 54.08
N VAL A 703 82.28 -19.24 54.66
CA VAL A 703 82.41 -20.16 55.79
C VAL A 703 83.15 -21.46 55.39
N VAL A 704 82.88 -21.99 54.20
CA VAL A 704 83.60 -23.17 53.67
C VAL A 704 85.08 -22.87 53.46
N ASP A 705 85.43 -21.75 52.82
CA ASP A 705 86.83 -21.39 52.58
C ASP A 705 87.55 -21.01 53.89
N PHE A 706 86.92 -20.31 54.83
CA PHE A 706 87.49 -20.07 56.17
C PHE A 706 87.79 -21.39 56.92
N HIS A 707 86.89 -22.38 56.86
CA HIS A 707 87.13 -23.69 57.43
C HIS A 707 88.23 -24.46 56.69
N ARG A 708 88.29 -24.36 55.36
CA ARG A 708 89.33 -24.95 54.51
C ARG A 708 90.70 -24.39 54.83
N ASP A 709 90.84 -23.07 54.95
CA ASP A 709 92.10 -22.41 55.27
C ASP A 709 92.55 -22.66 56.70
N ARG A 710 91.62 -22.71 57.67
CA ARG A 710 91.95 -23.15 59.03
C ARG A 710 92.44 -24.60 59.04
N CYS A 711 91.84 -25.49 58.25
CA CYS A 711 92.29 -26.87 58.11
C CYS A 711 93.65 -26.98 57.39
N ASN A 712 93.91 -26.16 56.37
CA ASN A 712 95.20 -26.05 55.72
C ASN A 712 96.28 -25.58 56.70
N HIS A 713 96.04 -24.49 57.43
CA HIS A 713 96.97 -23.95 58.42
C HIS A 713 97.29 -24.95 59.55
N LEU A 714 96.29 -25.66 60.07
CA LEU A 714 96.50 -26.73 61.05
C LEU A 714 97.31 -27.91 60.48
N LYS A 715 97.07 -28.26 59.21
CA LYS A 715 97.83 -29.29 58.48
C LYS A 715 99.29 -28.86 58.26
N ASP A 716 99.53 -27.60 57.91
CA ASP A 716 100.87 -27.04 57.71
C ASP A 716 101.64 -26.91 59.03
N LEU A 717 100.97 -26.53 60.13
CA LEU A 717 101.55 -26.60 61.47
C LEU A 717 101.95 -28.03 61.86
N LEU A 718 101.13 -29.04 61.51
CA LEU A 718 101.46 -30.45 61.74
C LEU A 718 102.61 -30.96 60.85
N ILE A 719 102.68 -30.52 59.59
CA ILE A 719 103.80 -30.82 58.68
C ILE A 719 105.09 -30.16 59.18
N ASN A 720 105.04 -28.88 59.54
CA ASN A 720 106.17 -28.15 60.09
C ASN A 720 106.65 -28.77 61.41
N ARG A 721 105.74 -29.13 62.33
CA ARG A 721 106.10 -29.82 63.58
C ARG A 721 106.77 -31.18 63.32
N ARG A 722 106.28 -31.95 62.35
CA ARG A 722 106.97 -33.19 61.91
C ARG A 722 108.34 -32.90 61.30
N SER A 723 108.51 -31.79 60.57
CA SER A 723 109.81 -31.41 59.99
C SER A 723 110.83 -30.94 61.05
N LEU A 724 110.38 -30.30 62.13
CA LEU A 724 111.25 -29.96 63.28
C LEU A 724 111.62 -31.22 64.08
N ASN A 725 110.64 -32.07 64.41
CA ASN A 725 110.88 -33.35 65.10
C ASN A 725 111.71 -34.35 64.27
N ASN A 726 111.93 -34.11 62.97
CA ASN A 726 112.83 -34.88 62.10
C ASN A 726 114.17 -34.15 61.84
N ARG A 727 114.47 -33.06 62.57
CA ARG A 727 115.72 -32.29 62.52
C ARG A 727 116.38 -32.15 63.90
N THR A 728 115.95 -32.96 64.86
CA THR A 728 116.47 -33.13 66.22
C THR A 728 116.54 -34.62 66.54
#